data_AF-A0A7Y2NQ32-F1
#
_entry.id   AF-A0A7Y2NQ32-F1
#
_cell.length_a   1.000
_cell.length_b   1.000
_cell.length_c   1.000
_cell.angle_alpha   90.00
_cell.angle_beta   90.00
_cell.angle_gamma   90.00
#
_symmetry.space_group_name_H-M   'P 1'
#
loop_
_entity.id
_entity.type
_entity.pdbx_description
1 polymer ?
#
loop_
_entity_poly.entity_id
_entity_poly.type
_entity_poly.pdbx_seq_one_letter_code
_entity_poly.pdbx_strand_id
1 'polypeptide(L)'
;MKSKILFFAVVILTVMSYGQECLGVSFNPPALPSSFTYNYKTVSGITGWYDAADLPTTPPKTTGMGNMVGSIGIFEDLTYYFGGIKSYEFYVAPGVLFTGTADSLKDSNFHFEGTANFLNTPTTGGTKIYIYPDGELTFSQNFSVSSNEFVHNAGLFNIGVPGSFVADLSVTSNFYSYPDSETIVNGDVHFPGSYYNCGSLEAYGDIHTGGMSDFKNNCSTYIHGDFHLNGDYTNDGIMYFKGGVNFIASAIFYNTGVLIFDDLLLNNDQIVGQISKDRKPTLIVRNTATLTGGAAVIDHYFYNSSATPPPGGGFNSVCGTCTADIYIASEATVPTTPRDILKDCGADVRVGPPSIRATLDFDGIDDYVSTSEFVEGLDQVTIMAWVKSDAGNTGNRVIAGEEDGAKLWLSNGRPRFSITTQGSSIRHTGNGTVIPNDEWHHVAGIYSNTTGILEVYLDGKLLHSMSTGILGNPIATGAASLNTFEIGRLSKNVSNKEYFMGDIDEVRVFNKALTQDQLNKIIYQEIDEVAGNVGGVVVEKEIADVVSQDKISWGNLLAYYPMTDIISYERTVDHSANNRFTTLHNITTLQEQTAPLPYETKADGDWTAEGTWLHGDVWDIENIPNHDGTIVKINNKVTTTASHEHLALLIEENQSLTVNTDKEIKNTWYLELNGSLELNDDAQLVQGMTSDLVTGANGKILRRQDGTSNVYWYTYMSSPVGALGVTTLTDNNAATNNTNNTAFQFNTLKEGDGSLVQFTNALNEAGKISTRWMYTFENGLTYYDWVRFNPSTS
;
A
#
# COMPACT_ATOMS: atom_id res chain seq x y z
N MET A 1 -14.43 73.73 41.27
CA MET A 1 -15.78 74.12 40.81
C MET A 1 -16.32 73.00 39.94
N LYS A 2 -17.43 72.37 40.34
CA LYS A 2 -18.31 71.46 39.57
C LYS A 2 -17.69 70.13 39.10
N SER A 3 -18.33 68.97 39.13
CA SER A 3 -19.58 68.46 39.71
C SER A 3 -19.60 66.95 39.45
N LYS A 4 -20.10 66.17 40.40
CA LYS A 4 -20.52 64.76 40.24
C LYS A 4 -21.46 64.58 39.05
N ILE A 5 -21.35 63.46 38.33
CA ILE A 5 -22.49 62.71 37.77
C ILE A 5 -22.22 61.21 37.94
N LEU A 6 -23.10 60.60 38.73
CA LEU A 6 -23.32 59.16 38.89
C LEU A 6 -23.73 58.56 37.54
N PHE A 7 -23.14 57.44 37.14
CA PHE A 7 -23.78 56.50 36.22
C PHE A 7 -23.81 55.12 36.91
N PHE A 8 -25.02 54.74 37.33
CA PHE A 8 -25.39 53.36 37.58
C PHE A 8 -25.23 52.60 36.25
N ALA A 9 -24.21 51.76 36.13
CA ALA A 9 -24.15 50.77 35.07
C ALA A 9 -24.78 49.49 35.60
N VAL A 10 -26.03 49.26 35.17
CA VAL A 10 -26.65 47.93 35.18
C VAL A 10 -25.71 47.02 34.38
N VAL A 11 -25.11 46.03 35.03
CA VAL A 11 -24.39 44.95 34.35
C VAL A 11 -25.44 44.14 33.59
N ILE A 12 -25.67 44.50 32.34
CA ILE A 12 -26.36 43.64 31.39
C ILE A 12 -25.34 42.55 31.05
N LEU A 13 -25.54 41.38 31.65
CA LEU A 13 -24.82 40.15 31.33
C LEU A 13 -25.16 39.81 29.86
N THR A 14 -24.36 40.30 28.91
CA THR A 14 -24.42 39.84 27.52
C THR A 14 -23.94 38.40 27.52
N VAL A 15 -24.88 37.47 27.40
CA VAL A 15 -24.60 36.05 27.11
C VAL A 15 -23.91 36.00 25.75
N MET A 16 -22.57 35.99 25.73
CA MET A 16 -21.85 35.56 24.55
C MET A 16 -22.21 34.10 24.34
N SER A 17 -22.80 33.75 23.20
CA SER A 17 -23.01 32.35 22.85
C SER A 17 -21.65 31.73 22.56
N TYR A 18 -21.13 30.96 23.49
CA TYR A 18 -19.92 30.14 23.33
C TYR A 18 -20.23 28.92 22.46
N GLY A 19 -20.60 29.15 21.19
CA GLY A 19 -21.08 28.15 20.25
C GLY A 19 -20.01 27.15 19.81
N GLN A 20 -19.49 26.37 20.76
CA GLN A 20 -18.56 25.28 20.56
C GLN A 20 -19.32 23.95 20.56
N GLU A 21 -18.82 22.97 19.81
CA GLU A 21 -19.38 21.64 19.73
C GLU A 21 -18.26 20.60 19.71
N CYS A 22 -18.47 19.48 20.39
CA CYS A 22 -17.60 18.32 20.32
C CYS A 22 -18.43 17.07 20.05
N LEU A 23 -18.19 16.41 18.91
CA LEU A 23 -18.84 15.16 18.53
C LEU A 23 -20.38 15.17 18.65
N GLY A 24 -21.05 16.24 18.21
CA GLY A 24 -22.51 16.36 18.29
C GLY A 24 -23.05 17.00 19.57
N VAL A 25 -22.19 17.30 20.55
CA VAL A 25 -22.58 17.89 21.85
C VAL A 25 -22.13 19.33 21.90
N SER A 26 -23.08 20.27 22.04
CA SER A 26 -22.78 21.71 22.14
C SER A 26 -22.47 22.12 23.58
N PHE A 27 -21.51 23.05 23.74
CA PHE A 27 -21.27 23.71 25.01
C PHE A 27 -22.42 24.66 25.32
N ASN A 28 -23.36 24.21 26.16
CA ASN A 28 -24.57 24.94 26.49
C ASN A 28 -24.81 24.95 28.01
N PRO A 29 -24.06 25.77 28.77
CA PRO A 29 -24.24 25.88 30.21
C PRO A 29 -25.64 26.43 30.56
N PRO A 30 -26.24 26.01 31.70
CA PRO A 30 -27.46 26.60 32.22
C PRO A 30 -27.38 28.12 32.36
N ALA A 31 -28.52 28.80 32.17
CA ALA A 31 -28.57 30.23 32.39
C ALA A 31 -28.36 30.57 33.88
N LEU A 32 -27.37 31.41 34.17
CA LEU A 32 -27.12 31.92 35.51
C LEU A 32 -28.31 32.76 36.01
N PRO A 33 -28.61 32.73 37.32
CA PRO A 33 -29.72 33.48 37.89
C PRO A 33 -29.44 34.99 37.86
N SER A 34 -30.50 35.80 37.78
CA SER A 34 -30.38 37.27 37.81
C SER A 34 -29.84 37.83 39.14
N SER A 35 -29.86 37.02 40.20
CA SER A 35 -29.31 37.33 41.51
C SER A 35 -28.94 36.05 42.25
N PHE A 36 -27.77 36.00 42.89
CA PHE A 36 -27.37 34.88 43.73
C PHE A 36 -27.87 35.07 45.16
N THR A 37 -28.17 33.97 45.86
CA THR A 37 -28.60 34.00 47.27
C THR A 37 -27.47 34.45 48.19
N TYR A 38 -26.24 34.05 47.86
CA TYR A 38 -25.03 34.45 48.56
C TYR A 38 -24.02 35.00 47.56
N ASN A 39 -23.53 36.22 47.77
CA ASN A 39 -22.60 36.91 46.90
C ASN A 39 -21.35 37.28 47.71
N TYR A 40 -20.18 36.80 47.33
CA TYR A 40 -18.92 37.34 47.84
C TYR A 40 -18.46 38.46 46.90
N LYS A 41 -18.61 39.71 47.32
CA LYS A 41 -18.39 40.89 46.47
C LYS A 41 -18.07 42.13 47.28
N THR A 42 -17.71 43.22 46.60
CA THR A 42 -17.54 44.54 47.20
C THR A 42 -18.80 45.38 47.08
N VAL A 43 -19.41 45.76 48.21
CA VAL A 43 -20.54 46.71 48.27
C VAL A 43 -20.12 47.94 49.07
N SER A 44 -20.21 49.12 48.46
CA SER A 44 -19.84 50.39 49.09
C SER A 44 -18.40 50.42 49.68
N GLY A 45 -17.47 49.72 49.03
CA GLY A 45 -16.05 49.69 49.42
C GLY A 45 -15.70 48.67 50.51
N ILE A 46 -16.65 47.80 50.91
CA ILE A 46 -16.41 46.71 51.84
C ILE A 46 -16.60 45.39 51.09
N THR A 47 -15.58 44.53 51.12
CA THR A 47 -15.62 43.19 50.54
C THR A 47 -16.11 42.19 51.59
N GLY A 48 -17.07 41.35 51.24
CA GLY A 48 -17.65 40.37 52.16
C GLY A 48 -18.82 39.60 51.55
N TRP A 49 -19.55 38.88 52.40
CA TRP A 49 -20.74 38.13 52.00
C TRP A 49 -22.00 39.00 52.07
N TYR A 50 -22.75 39.01 50.98
CA TYR A 50 -24.01 39.76 50.82
C TYR A 50 -25.13 38.86 50.31
N ASP A 51 -26.36 39.10 50.74
CA ASP A 51 -27.54 38.44 50.19
C ASP A 51 -27.96 39.04 48.83
N ALA A 52 -29.07 38.56 48.27
CA ALA A 52 -29.61 39.04 46.98
C ALA A 52 -30.07 40.52 47.02
N ALA A 53 -30.22 41.11 48.20
CA ALA A 53 -30.62 42.51 48.40
C ALA A 53 -29.42 43.41 48.78
N ASP A 54 -28.19 42.94 48.61
CA ASP A 54 -26.95 43.63 48.97
C ASP A 54 -26.82 43.95 50.46
N LEU A 55 -27.49 43.17 51.33
CA LEU A 55 -27.33 43.28 52.77
C LEU A 55 -26.24 42.32 53.26
N PRO A 56 -25.36 42.74 54.19
CA PRO A 56 -24.35 41.87 54.78
C PRO A 56 -24.99 40.62 55.38
N THR A 57 -24.47 39.45 55.03
CA THR A 57 -24.96 38.15 55.51
C THR A 57 -23.80 37.31 56.03
N THR A 58 -24.12 36.26 56.79
CA THR A 58 -23.11 35.26 57.15
C THR A 58 -22.76 34.42 55.93
N PRO A 59 -21.52 33.92 55.82
CA PRO A 59 -21.15 32.98 54.78
C PRO A 59 -22.14 31.80 54.69
N PRO A 60 -22.39 31.24 53.50
CA PRO A 60 -23.27 30.09 53.34
C PRO A 60 -22.77 28.92 54.21
N LYS A 61 -23.61 28.47 55.15
CA LYS A 61 -23.29 27.32 56.01
C LYS A 61 -23.40 26.04 55.18
N THR A 62 -22.25 25.48 54.83
CA THR A 62 -22.10 24.26 54.04
C THR A 62 -21.78 23.03 54.89
N THR A 63 -22.07 23.06 56.20
CA THR A 63 -21.65 22.00 57.13
C THR A 63 -22.60 20.79 57.09
N GLY A 64 -22.14 19.66 56.51
CA GLY A 64 -22.79 18.35 56.57
C GLY A 64 -23.86 18.10 55.48
N MET A 65 -24.27 16.83 55.32
CA MET A 65 -25.19 16.28 54.29
C MET A 65 -26.64 16.84 54.32
N GLY A 66 -26.85 18.11 54.70
CA GLY A 66 -28.15 18.78 54.78
C GLY A 66 -28.46 19.71 53.60
N ASN A 67 -29.75 19.98 53.43
CA ASN A 67 -30.47 20.78 52.41
C ASN A 67 -29.66 21.70 51.48
N MET A 68 -30.06 21.69 50.20
CA MET A 68 -29.56 22.59 49.14
C MET A 68 -29.55 24.05 49.61
N VAL A 69 -28.37 24.67 49.57
CA VAL A 69 -28.23 26.11 49.79
C VAL A 69 -28.62 26.87 48.52
N GLY A 70 -29.06 28.13 48.66
CA GLY A 70 -29.32 28.98 47.50
C GLY A 70 -28.07 29.19 46.63
N SER A 71 -28.22 29.80 45.45
CA SER A 71 -27.11 30.03 44.52
C SER A 71 -25.98 30.87 45.15
N ILE A 72 -24.73 30.51 44.89
CA ILE A 72 -23.52 31.16 45.40
C ILE A 72 -22.77 31.81 44.24
N GLY A 73 -22.45 33.11 44.34
CA GLY A 73 -21.66 33.84 43.36
C GLY A 73 -20.42 34.47 44.01
N ILE A 74 -19.25 34.26 43.43
CA ILE A 74 -17.97 34.81 43.85
C ILE A 74 -17.54 35.83 42.79
N PHE A 75 -17.53 37.11 43.17
CA PHE A 75 -17.26 38.25 42.28
C PHE A 75 -15.99 39.03 42.65
N GLU A 76 -15.29 38.61 43.69
CA GLU A 76 -14.04 39.16 44.18
C GLU A 76 -13.16 38.02 44.70
N ASP A 77 -11.84 38.21 44.72
CA ASP A 77 -10.90 37.17 45.14
C ASP A 77 -11.24 36.63 46.53
N LEU A 78 -11.36 35.30 46.62
CA LEU A 78 -11.82 34.62 47.82
C LEU A 78 -10.91 33.45 48.18
N THR A 79 -10.33 33.50 49.38
CA THR A 79 -9.78 32.32 50.04
C THR A 79 -10.77 31.76 51.06
N TYR A 80 -11.31 30.57 50.83
CA TYR A 80 -12.37 30.04 51.70
C TYR A 80 -12.42 28.51 51.79
N TYR A 81 -12.79 28.00 52.97
CA TYR A 81 -13.08 26.60 53.22
C TYR A 81 -14.60 26.38 53.16
N PHE A 82 -15.06 25.60 52.20
CA PHE A 82 -16.42 25.07 52.22
C PHE A 82 -16.41 23.68 52.87
N GLY A 83 -17.48 23.34 53.60
CA GLY A 83 -17.76 21.95 53.96
C GLY A 83 -18.20 21.19 52.70
N GLY A 84 -19.48 20.85 52.59
CA GLY A 84 -20.09 20.36 51.35
C GLY A 84 -20.79 21.45 50.55
N ILE A 85 -20.41 21.64 49.29
CA ILE A 85 -21.12 22.53 48.37
C ILE A 85 -22.27 21.75 47.74
N LYS A 86 -23.49 22.15 48.11
CA LYS A 86 -24.74 21.70 47.51
C LYS A 86 -25.64 22.91 47.24
N SER A 87 -25.44 23.60 46.13
CA SER A 87 -26.18 24.80 45.72
C SER A 87 -26.96 24.59 44.41
N TYR A 88 -27.90 25.47 44.09
CA TYR A 88 -28.47 25.47 42.72
C TYR A 88 -27.38 25.77 41.70
N GLU A 89 -26.64 26.85 41.94
CA GLU A 89 -25.56 27.35 41.09
C GLU A 89 -24.39 27.77 41.96
N PHE A 90 -23.17 27.44 41.57
CA PHE A 90 -21.92 27.97 42.14
C PHE A 90 -21.15 28.64 41.02
N TYR A 91 -20.90 29.94 41.12
CA TYR A 91 -20.32 30.74 40.06
C TYR A 91 -19.07 31.50 40.52
N VAL A 92 -18.00 31.41 39.74
CA VAL A 92 -16.79 32.25 39.86
C VAL A 92 -16.72 33.16 38.65
N ALA A 93 -16.81 34.47 38.88
CA ALA A 93 -16.89 35.48 37.83
C ALA A 93 -15.55 35.67 37.07
N PRO A 94 -15.58 36.24 35.85
CA PRO A 94 -14.39 36.49 35.05
C PRO A 94 -13.34 37.31 35.80
N GLY A 95 -12.07 36.89 35.70
CA GLY A 95 -10.94 37.57 36.32
C GLY A 95 -10.86 37.46 37.85
N VAL A 96 -11.73 36.66 38.48
CA VAL A 96 -11.73 36.42 39.93
C VAL A 96 -10.97 35.14 40.27
N LEU A 97 -10.17 35.18 41.33
CA LEU A 97 -9.48 34.03 41.89
C LEU A 97 -10.19 33.47 43.13
N PHE A 98 -10.74 32.26 43.03
CA PHE A 98 -11.12 31.45 44.16
C PHE A 98 -10.00 30.48 44.52
N THR A 99 -9.59 30.42 45.79
CA THR A 99 -8.66 29.40 46.30
C THR A 99 -9.18 28.83 47.60
N GLY A 100 -9.30 27.50 47.71
CA GLY A 100 -9.97 26.94 48.87
C GLY A 100 -10.00 25.43 48.90
N THR A 101 -10.78 24.88 49.83
CA THR A 101 -11.09 23.46 49.85
C THR A 101 -12.58 23.24 50.03
N ALA A 102 -13.05 22.07 49.59
CA ALA A 102 -14.43 21.61 49.76
C ALA A 102 -14.45 20.11 50.06
N ASP A 103 -15.14 19.68 51.11
CA ASP A 103 -15.31 18.26 51.45
C ASP A 103 -16.10 17.50 50.36
N SER A 104 -17.07 18.17 49.72
CA SER A 104 -17.88 17.59 48.65
C SER A 104 -18.45 18.62 47.68
N LEU A 105 -18.69 18.20 46.43
CA LEU A 105 -19.40 18.93 45.38
C LEU A 105 -20.59 18.08 44.94
N LYS A 106 -21.82 18.40 45.37
CA LYS A 106 -22.98 17.52 45.13
C LYS A 106 -24.20 18.24 44.60
N ASP A 107 -24.93 17.60 43.69
CA ASP A 107 -26.23 18.01 43.15
C ASP A 107 -26.28 19.50 42.73
N SER A 108 -25.19 20.03 42.16
CA SER A 108 -25.04 21.45 41.81
C SER A 108 -24.50 21.64 40.40
N ASN A 109 -24.81 22.79 39.80
CA ASN A 109 -24.10 23.30 38.61
C ASN A 109 -22.98 24.24 39.06
N PHE A 110 -21.76 23.97 38.62
CA PHE A 110 -20.58 24.79 38.87
C PHE A 110 -20.17 25.50 37.59
N HIS A 111 -19.97 26.81 37.66
CA HIS A 111 -19.67 27.69 36.56
C HIS A 111 -18.38 28.46 36.86
N PHE A 112 -17.36 28.25 36.04
CA PHE A 112 -16.04 28.84 36.21
C PHE A 112 -15.71 29.69 34.97
N GLU A 113 -15.96 31.00 35.07
CA GLU A 113 -15.46 32.00 34.11
C GLU A 113 -14.17 32.68 34.60
N GLY A 114 -13.89 32.61 35.91
CA GLY A 114 -12.59 32.97 36.51
C GLY A 114 -11.75 31.75 36.86
N THR A 115 -10.78 31.93 37.76
CA THR A 115 -9.86 30.87 38.22
C THR A 115 -10.34 30.28 39.54
N ALA A 116 -10.45 28.95 39.63
CA ALA A 116 -10.82 28.22 40.83
C ALA A 116 -9.79 27.15 41.18
N ASN A 117 -9.15 27.29 42.34
CA ASN A 117 -8.13 26.37 42.85
C ASN A 117 -8.64 25.64 44.10
N PHE A 118 -9.00 24.36 43.94
CA PHE A 118 -9.32 23.46 45.04
C PHE A 118 -8.05 22.75 45.53
N LEU A 119 -7.68 22.97 46.80
CA LEU A 119 -6.47 22.45 47.42
C LEU A 119 -6.63 21.02 47.98
N ASN A 120 -7.75 20.35 47.70
CA ASN A 120 -8.07 18.99 48.13
C ASN A 120 -8.87 18.25 47.05
N THR A 121 -9.14 16.96 47.28
CA THR A 121 -10.07 16.15 46.47
C THR A 121 -11.47 16.18 47.10
N PRO A 122 -12.45 16.92 46.52
CA PRO A 122 -13.82 16.86 46.99
C PRO A 122 -14.46 15.54 46.56
N THR A 123 -15.33 14.99 47.40
CA THR A 123 -16.23 13.92 46.94
C THR A 123 -17.32 14.49 46.05
N THR A 124 -17.51 13.93 44.86
CA THR A 124 -18.51 14.41 43.90
C THR A 124 -19.79 13.55 43.94
N GLY A 125 -20.91 14.09 43.42
CA GLY A 125 -22.12 13.29 43.18
C GLY A 125 -23.27 14.11 42.59
N GLY A 126 -23.73 13.74 41.39
CA GLY A 126 -24.84 14.44 40.71
C GLY A 126 -24.49 15.86 40.25
N THR A 127 -23.22 16.13 40.00
CA THR A 127 -22.65 17.47 39.77
C THR A 127 -22.35 17.71 38.29
N LYS A 128 -22.59 18.94 37.83
CA LYS A 128 -22.16 19.40 36.50
C LYS A 128 -21.16 20.54 36.62
N ILE A 129 -20.06 20.45 35.90
CA ILE A 129 -18.98 21.44 35.92
C ILE A 129 -18.86 22.05 34.53
N TYR A 130 -18.96 23.37 34.44
CA TYR A 130 -18.79 24.15 33.23
C TYR A 130 -17.59 25.09 33.41
N ILE A 131 -16.53 24.82 32.66
CA ILE A 131 -15.35 25.67 32.57
C ILE A 131 -15.48 26.43 31.26
N TYR A 132 -15.53 27.75 31.34
CA TYR A 132 -15.71 28.62 30.17
C TYR A 132 -14.36 28.90 29.49
N PRO A 133 -14.31 29.44 28.26
CA PRO A 133 -13.06 29.64 27.52
C PRO A 133 -11.93 30.36 28.25
N ASP A 134 -12.27 31.38 29.05
CA ASP A 134 -11.29 32.13 29.85
C ASP A 134 -11.17 31.61 31.30
N GLY A 135 -11.91 30.56 31.64
CA GLY A 135 -11.98 29.98 32.97
C GLY A 135 -10.91 28.93 33.21
N GLU A 136 -10.49 28.81 34.47
CA GLU A 136 -9.52 27.81 34.92
C GLU A 136 -10.04 27.09 36.15
N LEU A 137 -9.97 25.76 36.15
CA LEU A 137 -10.29 24.94 37.30
C LEU A 137 -9.15 23.99 37.61
N THR A 138 -8.60 24.10 38.82
CA THR A 138 -7.49 23.28 39.30
C THR A 138 -7.90 22.49 40.53
N PHE A 139 -7.63 21.19 40.54
CA PHE A 139 -7.64 20.34 41.74
C PHE A 139 -6.20 19.93 42.07
N SER A 140 -5.71 20.21 43.27
CA SER A 140 -4.30 19.93 43.63
C SER A 140 -3.99 18.46 43.94
N GLN A 141 -5.02 17.60 44.00
CA GLN A 141 -4.96 16.17 44.32
C GLN A 141 -5.83 15.39 43.33
N ASN A 142 -5.83 14.06 43.44
CA ASN A 142 -6.60 13.17 42.55
C ASN A 142 -8.05 13.66 42.40
N PHE A 143 -8.61 13.55 41.21
CA PHE A 143 -10.00 13.92 40.96
C PHE A 143 -10.71 12.78 40.26
N SER A 144 -11.95 12.53 40.65
CA SER A 144 -12.77 11.48 40.04
C SER A 144 -14.09 12.06 39.59
N VAL A 145 -14.39 11.89 38.30
CA VAL A 145 -15.71 12.18 37.74
C VAL A 145 -16.55 10.92 37.95
N SER A 146 -17.46 10.96 38.92
CA SER A 146 -18.27 9.82 39.36
C SER A 146 -19.55 9.65 38.52
N SER A 147 -20.28 8.54 38.71
CA SER A 147 -21.52 8.27 37.96
C SER A 147 -22.54 9.43 38.03
N ASN A 148 -23.13 9.81 36.90
CA ASN A 148 -24.06 10.94 36.72
C ASN A 148 -23.43 12.34 36.82
N GLU A 149 -22.11 12.46 36.75
CA GLU A 149 -21.43 13.75 36.62
C GLU A 149 -21.10 14.08 35.16
N PHE A 150 -21.06 15.37 34.85
CA PHE A 150 -20.70 15.87 33.53
C PHE A 150 -19.70 17.01 33.69
N VAL A 151 -18.53 16.86 33.08
CA VAL A 151 -17.57 17.98 32.95
C VAL A 151 -17.62 18.48 31.52
N HIS A 152 -17.85 19.77 31.37
CA HIS A 152 -17.80 20.50 30.11
C HIS A 152 -16.67 21.52 30.19
N ASN A 153 -15.55 21.20 29.56
CA ASN A 153 -14.35 22.02 29.58
C ASN A 153 -14.18 22.76 28.25
N ALA A 154 -14.43 24.08 28.27
CA ALA A 154 -14.09 24.99 27.18
C ALA A 154 -12.84 25.83 27.46
N GLY A 155 -12.28 25.78 28.68
CA GLY A 155 -11.12 26.54 29.12
C GLY A 155 -9.98 25.63 29.59
N LEU A 156 -9.39 25.93 30.76
CA LEU A 156 -8.27 25.18 31.32
C LEU A 156 -8.71 24.31 32.51
N PHE A 157 -8.42 23.01 32.44
CA PHE A 157 -8.67 22.05 33.52
C PHE A 157 -7.38 21.37 33.98
N ASN A 158 -6.99 21.58 35.23
CA ASN A 158 -5.74 21.08 35.80
C ASN A 158 -6.00 20.09 36.94
N ILE A 159 -5.33 18.93 36.87
CA ILE A 159 -5.27 17.95 37.96
C ILE A 159 -3.82 17.80 38.44
N GLY A 160 -3.61 18.07 39.72
CA GLY A 160 -2.30 18.19 40.33
C GLY A 160 -1.67 19.56 40.14
N VAL A 161 -0.47 19.70 40.70
CA VAL A 161 0.33 20.93 40.55
C VAL A 161 1.66 20.53 39.91
N PRO A 162 1.99 21.05 38.72
CA PRO A 162 3.24 20.74 38.03
C PRO A 162 4.45 20.89 38.94
N GLY A 163 5.26 19.84 39.05
CA GLY A 163 6.49 19.83 39.85
C GLY A 163 6.31 19.71 41.38
N SER A 164 5.08 19.53 41.90
CA SER A 164 4.84 19.41 43.34
C SER A 164 4.11 18.13 43.74
N PHE A 165 2.95 17.83 43.14
CA PHE A 165 2.11 16.69 43.52
C PHE A 165 1.60 15.97 42.28
N VAL A 166 1.93 14.68 42.16
CA VAL A 166 1.35 13.75 41.17
C VAL A 166 -0.10 13.49 41.60
N ALA A 167 -1.02 13.66 40.66
CA ALA A 167 -2.44 13.49 40.91
C ALA A 167 -3.13 12.88 39.71
N ASP A 168 -3.98 11.91 39.98
CA ASP A 168 -4.63 11.11 38.94
C ASP A 168 -6.02 11.65 38.62
N LEU A 169 -6.41 11.54 37.36
CA LEU A 169 -7.77 11.79 36.90
C LEU A 169 -8.46 10.46 36.61
N SER A 170 -9.61 10.21 37.25
CA SER A 170 -10.44 9.05 36.93
C SER A 170 -11.79 9.52 36.39
N VAL A 171 -12.14 9.13 35.17
CA VAL A 171 -13.36 9.55 34.48
C VAL A 171 -14.29 8.34 34.36
N THR A 172 -15.27 8.22 35.25
CA THR A 172 -16.25 7.12 35.25
C THR A 172 -17.58 7.48 34.56
N SER A 173 -17.75 8.74 34.14
CA SER A 173 -18.90 9.25 33.40
C SER A 173 -18.45 10.10 32.20
N ASN A 174 -19.26 11.05 31.72
CA ASN A 174 -18.94 11.82 30.53
C ASN A 174 -18.09 13.06 30.85
N PHE A 175 -16.96 13.19 30.16
CA PHE A 175 -16.13 14.40 30.12
C PHE A 175 -16.07 14.91 28.67
N TYR A 176 -16.33 16.20 28.47
CA TYR A 176 -16.27 16.84 27.15
C TYR A 176 -15.23 17.97 27.17
N SER A 177 -14.17 17.81 26.39
CA SER A 177 -13.24 18.88 26.04
C SER A 177 -13.62 19.47 24.71
N TYR A 178 -13.92 20.76 24.69
CA TYR A 178 -14.33 21.50 23.50
C TYR A 178 -13.12 22.05 22.74
N PRO A 179 -13.28 22.52 21.48
CA PRO A 179 -12.22 23.21 20.76
C PRO A 179 -11.54 24.29 21.60
N ASP A 180 -10.22 24.42 21.46
CA ASP A 180 -9.35 25.36 22.19
C ASP A 180 -9.22 25.14 23.71
N SER A 181 -9.94 24.17 24.28
CA SER A 181 -9.76 23.81 25.71
C SER A 181 -8.46 23.05 25.95
N GLU A 182 -7.93 23.17 27.16
CA GLU A 182 -6.74 22.45 27.62
C GLU A 182 -7.09 21.65 28.89
N THR A 183 -6.65 20.39 28.92
CA THR A 183 -6.73 19.52 30.09
C THR A 183 -5.35 18.98 30.42
N ILE A 184 -4.82 19.31 31.59
CA ILE A 184 -3.49 18.90 32.03
C ILE A 184 -3.63 18.04 33.28
N VAL A 185 -3.09 16.82 33.22
CA VAL A 185 -3.09 15.87 34.34
C VAL A 185 -1.65 15.54 34.71
N ASN A 186 -1.24 15.89 35.92
CA ASN A 186 0.13 15.70 36.41
C ASN A 186 0.44 14.25 36.88
N GLY A 187 -0.44 13.30 36.59
CA GLY A 187 -0.39 11.88 36.98
C GLY A 187 -1.13 11.01 35.96
N ASP A 188 -1.66 9.88 36.41
CA ASP A 188 -2.30 8.90 35.52
C ASP A 188 -3.74 9.31 35.18
N VAL A 189 -4.19 8.96 33.97
CA VAL A 189 -5.57 9.17 33.53
C VAL A 189 -6.24 7.83 33.32
N HIS A 190 -7.34 7.61 34.01
CA HIS A 190 -8.14 6.40 33.89
C HIS A 190 -9.48 6.75 33.23
N PHE A 191 -9.82 6.07 32.14
CA PHE A 191 -11.08 6.23 31.41
C PHE A 191 -11.96 4.98 31.50
N PRO A 192 -12.56 4.68 32.67
CA PRO A 192 -13.65 3.70 32.76
C PRO A 192 -15.00 4.21 32.19
N GLY A 193 -15.11 5.49 31.84
CA GLY A 193 -16.26 6.12 31.18
C GLY A 193 -15.81 7.03 30.03
N SER A 194 -16.77 7.61 29.30
CA SER A 194 -16.48 8.31 28.04
C SER A 194 -15.88 9.71 28.19
N TYR A 195 -14.65 9.89 27.71
CA TYR A 195 -13.98 11.18 27.52
C TYR A 195 -13.97 11.54 26.03
N TYR A 196 -14.57 12.69 25.69
CA TYR A 196 -14.67 13.23 24.34
C TYR A 196 -13.68 14.38 24.19
N ASN A 197 -12.57 14.14 23.48
CA ASN A 197 -11.49 15.12 23.34
C ASN A 197 -11.55 15.86 22.00
N CYS A 198 -12.11 17.06 21.99
CA CYS A 198 -12.00 18.01 20.87
C CYS A 198 -11.08 19.20 21.18
N GLY A 199 -10.41 19.20 22.32
CA GLY A 199 -9.37 20.16 22.71
C GLY A 199 -8.01 19.49 22.84
N SER A 200 -7.20 19.92 23.79
CA SER A 200 -5.94 19.26 24.14
C SER A 200 -6.02 18.52 25.47
N LEU A 201 -5.40 17.34 25.52
CA LEU A 201 -5.17 16.55 26.73
C LEU A 201 -3.66 16.30 26.87
N GLU A 202 -3.05 16.72 27.97
CA GLU A 202 -1.68 16.38 28.33
C GLU A 202 -1.67 15.56 29.63
N ALA A 203 -1.20 14.32 29.55
CA ALA A 203 -1.06 13.41 30.68
C ALA A 203 0.43 13.17 30.98
N TYR A 204 0.87 13.56 32.17
CA TYR A 204 2.25 13.35 32.62
C TYR A 204 2.51 11.91 33.11
N GLY A 205 1.46 11.16 33.43
CA GLY A 205 1.50 9.72 33.73
C GLY A 205 0.98 8.84 32.60
N ASP A 206 0.52 7.65 32.95
CA ASP A 206 -0.06 6.67 32.04
C ASP A 206 -1.52 7.01 31.72
N ILE A 207 -2.00 6.54 30.57
CA ILE A 207 -3.42 6.59 30.22
C ILE A 207 -3.96 5.16 30.12
N HIS A 208 -5.01 4.86 30.87
CA HIS A 208 -5.70 3.58 30.86
C HIS A 208 -7.10 3.70 30.26
N THR A 209 -7.35 2.98 29.17
CA THR A 209 -8.69 2.91 28.53
C THR A 209 -9.49 1.70 29.04
N GLY A 210 -10.81 1.83 29.21
CA GLY A 210 -11.69 0.75 29.69
C GLY A 210 -12.21 -0.23 28.62
N GLY A 211 -11.99 0.05 27.33
CA GLY A 211 -12.52 -0.69 26.17
C GLY A 211 -12.93 0.23 25.02
N MET A 212 -13.52 -0.33 23.95
CA MET A 212 -13.74 0.29 22.61
C MET A 212 -14.54 1.62 22.54
N SER A 213 -14.87 2.29 23.65
CA SER A 213 -15.75 3.47 23.63
C SER A 213 -15.38 4.63 24.57
N ASP A 214 -14.29 4.51 25.33
CA ASP A 214 -14.15 5.31 26.55
C ASP A 214 -13.25 6.53 26.39
N PHE A 215 -12.33 6.54 25.42
CA PHE A 215 -11.55 7.74 25.10
C PHE A 215 -11.65 8.05 23.60
N LYS A 216 -12.26 9.17 23.25
CA LYS A 216 -12.47 9.58 21.84
C LYS A 216 -11.60 10.78 21.54
N ASN A 217 -10.47 10.53 20.90
CA ASN A 217 -9.54 11.60 20.53
C ASN A 217 -9.84 12.12 19.12
N ASN A 218 -10.39 13.33 19.04
CA ASN A 218 -10.68 14.05 17.79
C ASN A 218 -9.76 15.26 17.55
N CYS A 219 -8.97 15.63 18.56
CA CYS A 219 -8.01 16.72 18.49
C CYS A 219 -6.68 16.26 19.07
N SER A 220 -6.15 16.86 20.14
CA SER A 220 -4.75 16.65 20.53
C SER A 220 -4.59 15.92 21.84
N THR A 221 -3.73 14.91 21.87
CA THR A 221 -3.34 14.21 23.09
C THR A 221 -1.83 14.05 23.17
N TYR A 222 -1.24 14.33 24.33
CA TYR A 222 0.17 14.13 24.63
C TYR A 222 0.33 13.28 25.88
N ILE A 223 1.10 12.20 25.75
CA ILE A 223 1.23 11.16 26.76
C ILE A 223 2.71 11.03 27.10
N HIS A 224 3.06 11.39 28.33
CA HIS A 224 4.44 11.27 28.82
C HIS A 224 4.76 9.84 29.31
N GLY A 225 3.78 9.13 29.88
CA GLY A 225 3.86 7.72 30.25
C GLY A 225 3.42 6.78 29.12
N ASP A 226 2.89 5.61 29.50
CA ASP A 226 2.40 4.59 28.56
C ASP A 226 0.89 4.73 28.29
N PHE A 227 0.47 4.33 27.09
CA PHE A 227 -0.94 4.20 26.72
C PHE A 227 -1.38 2.74 26.79
N HIS A 228 -2.28 2.42 27.72
CA HIS A 228 -2.79 1.07 27.93
C HIS A 228 -4.15 0.86 27.25
N LEU A 229 -4.16 -0.06 26.30
CA LEU A 229 -5.29 -0.44 25.48
C LEU A 229 -5.91 -1.75 25.98
N ASN A 230 -7.14 -1.70 26.50
CA ASN A 230 -7.87 -2.89 26.97
C ASN A 230 -8.81 -3.51 25.90
N GLY A 231 -8.77 -3.02 24.67
CA GLY A 231 -9.55 -3.47 23.53
C GLY A 231 -9.26 -2.57 22.33
N ASP A 232 -9.93 -2.83 21.20
CA ASP A 232 -9.72 -2.04 19.99
C ASP A 232 -9.96 -0.55 20.24
N TYR A 233 -9.18 0.29 19.57
CA TYR A 233 -9.19 1.73 19.80
C TYR A 233 -9.17 2.48 18.48
N THR A 234 -9.88 3.61 18.41
CA THR A 234 -9.89 4.46 17.21
C THR A 234 -9.44 5.87 17.58
N ASN A 235 -8.40 6.34 16.90
CA ASN A 235 -7.93 7.72 16.96
C ASN A 235 -8.29 8.49 15.70
N ASP A 236 -8.92 9.66 15.87
CA ASP A 236 -9.22 10.59 14.78
C ASP A 236 -8.37 11.87 14.81
N GLY A 237 -7.69 12.13 15.92
CA GLY A 237 -6.89 13.32 16.18
C GLY A 237 -5.39 13.09 16.05
N ILE A 238 -4.60 13.95 16.68
CA ILE A 238 -3.18 13.77 16.90
C ILE A 238 -2.91 13.16 18.28
N MET A 239 -2.02 12.17 18.33
CA MET A 239 -1.48 11.62 19.57
C MET A 239 0.03 11.63 19.53
N TYR A 240 0.65 12.22 20.56
CA TYR A 240 2.08 12.15 20.81
C TYR A 240 2.36 11.20 21.97
N PHE A 241 3.17 10.17 21.72
CA PHE A 241 3.60 9.19 22.70
C PHE A 241 5.08 9.35 22.98
N LYS A 242 5.39 9.71 24.22
CA LYS A 242 6.75 9.68 24.75
C LYS A 242 7.09 8.30 25.35
N GLY A 243 6.11 7.66 25.99
CA GLY A 243 6.17 6.25 26.36
C GLY A 243 5.63 5.34 25.25
N GLY A 244 5.38 4.08 25.59
CA GLY A 244 4.92 3.05 24.65
C GLY A 244 3.39 2.91 24.58
N VAL A 245 2.95 1.95 23.77
CA VAL A 245 1.57 1.48 23.75
C VAL A 245 1.54 0.03 24.21
N ASN A 246 0.75 -0.24 25.25
CA ASN A 246 0.58 -1.57 25.81
C ASN A 246 -0.77 -2.12 25.35
N PHE A 247 -0.72 -3.13 24.47
CA PHE A 247 -1.90 -3.80 23.95
C PHE A 247 -2.28 -4.98 24.86
N ILE A 248 -3.52 -4.96 25.34
CA ILE A 248 -4.09 -6.04 26.16
C ILE A 248 -5.19 -6.71 25.36
N ALA A 249 -5.33 -8.04 25.51
CA ALA A 249 -6.39 -8.84 24.90
C ALA A 249 -6.44 -8.83 23.36
N SER A 250 -5.28 -8.77 22.69
CA SER A 250 -5.18 -8.75 21.21
C SER A 250 -5.90 -7.56 20.57
N ALA A 251 -5.91 -6.42 21.26
CA ALA A 251 -6.47 -5.16 20.76
C ALA A 251 -5.80 -4.68 19.47
N ILE A 252 -6.57 -3.98 18.64
CA ILE A 252 -6.09 -3.30 17.43
C ILE A 252 -6.20 -1.77 17.62
N PHE A 253 -5.15 -1.05 17.28
CA PHE A 253 -5.16 0.43 17.26
C PHE A 253 -5.48 0.90 15.83
N TYR A 254 -6.72 1.35 15.62
CA TYR A 254 -7.15 2.03 14.40
C TYR A 254 -6.81 3.53 14.43
N ASN A 255 -6.26 4.04 13.34
CA ASN A 255 -5.89 5.44 13.22
C ASN A 255 -6.40 6.06 11.92
N THR A 256 -7.02 7.23 12.02
CA THR A 256 -7.40 8.08 10.88
C THR A 256 -6.67 9.43 10.90
N GLY A 257 -6.00 9.75 12.01
CA GLY A 257 -5.27 10.99 12.24
C GLY A 257 -3.76 10.81 12.23
N VAL A 258 -3.07 11.47 13.16
CA VAL A 258 -1.60 11.49 13.23
C VAL A 258 -1.12 10.86 14.53
N LEU A 259 -0.25 9.86 14.43
CA LEU A 259 0.46 9.30 15.57
C LEU A 259 1.92 9.74 15.51
N ILE A 260 2.45 10.22 16.63
CA ILE A 260 3.86 10.57 16.78
C ILE A 260 4.43 9.78 17.94
N PHE A 261 5.47 9.00 17.69
CA PHE A 261 6.19 8.23 18.69
C PHE A 261 7.61 8.76 18.83
N ASP A 262 8.09 8.91 20.07
CA ASP A 262 9.54 8.98 20.30
C ASP A 262 10.17 7.65 19.88
N ASP A 263 9.66 6.56 20.42
CA ASP A 263 10.05 5.18 20.11
C ASP A 263 8.80 4.31 19.91
N LEU A 264 8.82 3.47 18.88
CA LEU A 264 7.77 2.52 18.54
C LEU A 264 8.33 1.10 18.62
N LEU A 265 7.80 0.31 19.54
CA LEU A 265 8.08 -1.12 19.67
C LEU A 265 6.77 -1.89 19.72
N LEU A 266 6.56 -2.77 18.73
CA LEU A 266 5.38 -3.64 18.68
C LEU A 266 5.79 -5.12 18.76
N ASN A 267 5.00 -5.93 19.48
CA ASN A 267 5.23 -7.37 19.66
C ASN A 267 3.91 -8.15 19.68
N ASN A 268 3.51 -8.69 18.53
CA ASN A 268 2.19 -9.28 18.24
C ASN A 268 1.05 -8.26 18.30
N ASP A 269 1.40 -6.97 18.14
CA ASP A 269 0.48 -5.84 18.22
C ASP A 269 0.18 -5.28 16.83
N GLN A 270 -0.97 -4.62 16.68
CA GLN A 270 -1.44 -4.11 15.39
C GLN A 270 -1.83 -2.63 15.46
N ILE A 271 -1.27 -1.84 14.54
CA ILE A 271 -1.69 -0.46 14.26
C ILE A 271 -2.16 -0.39 12.80
N VAL A 272 -3.43 -0.05 12.58
CA VAL A 272 -4.08 -0.11 11.28
C VAL A 272 -4.60 1.26 10.87
N GLY A 273 -4.14 1.75 9.73
CA GLY A 273 -4.59 3.01 9.14
C GLY A 273 -5.94 2.80 8.47
N GLN A 274 -6.87 3.74 8.65
CA GLN A 274 -8.13 3.73 7.92
C GLN A 274 -8.12 4.86 6.89
N ILE A 275 -7.70 4.53 5.68
CA ILE A 275 -7.64 5.48 4.58
C ILE A 275 -9.07 5.92 4.25
N SER A 276 -9.29 7.23 4.29
CA SER A 276 -10.51 7.85 3.79
C SER A 276 -10.14 8.85 2.69
N LYS A 277 -11.11 9.26 1.87
CA LYS A 277 -10.86 10.24 0.80
C LYS A 277 -10.29 11.57 1.31
N ASP A 278 -10.56 11.90 2.57
CA ASP A 278 -10.32 13.21 3.14
C ASP A 278 -9.20 13.24 4.20
N ARG A 279 -8.73 12.07 4.65
CA ARG A 279 -7.68 11.95 5.68
C ARG A 279 -6.68 10.86 5.36
N LYS A 280 -5.41 11.21 5.56
CA LYS A 280 -4.25 10.34 5.38
C LYS A 280 -3.76 9.90 6.76
N PRO A 281 -4.04 8.67 7.21
CA PRO A 281 -3.50 8.16 8.47
C PRO A 281 -1.98 8.23 8.43
N THR A 282 -1.40 8.86 9.45
CA THR A 282 0.01 9.22 9.48
C THR A 282 0.66 8.67 10.74
N LEU A 283 1.85 8.09 10.60
CA LEU A 283 2.68 7.56 11.68
C LEU A 283 4.09 8.13 11.56
N ILE A 284 4.49 8.95 12.53
CA ILE A 284 5.82 9.53 12.61
C ILE A 284 6.56 8.91 13.79
N VAL A 285 7.76 8.40 13.56
CA VAL A 285 8.62 7.86 14.63
C VAL A 285 9.91 8.67 14.67
N ARG A 286 10.31 9.12 15.87
CA ARG A 286 11.43 10.06 16.00
C ARG A 286 12.78 9.39 16.16
N ASN A 287 12.84 8.28 16.90
CA ASN A 287 14.09 7.61 17.29
C ASN A 287 14.18 6.19 16.75
N THR A 288 13.37 5.25 17.27
CA THR A 288 13.41 3.83 16.86
C THR A 288 12.03 3.27 16.59
N ALA A 289 11.90 2.48 15.52
CA ALA A 289 10.69 1.81 15.06
C ALA A 289 11.00 0.33 14.84
N THR A 290 10.47 -0.55 15.69
CA THR A 290 10.79 -1.98 15.71
C THR A 290 9.52 -2.82 15.76
N LEU A 291 9.40 -3.78 14.83
CA LEU A 291 8.33 -4.78 14.81
C LEU A 291 8.90 -6.16 15.15
N THR A 292 8.31 -6.81 16.16
CA THR A 292 8.66 -8.16 16.60
C THR A 292 7.42 -9.04 16.67
N GLY A 293 7.64 -10.36 16.66
CA GLY A 293 6.60 -11.40 16.83
C GLY A 293 5.26 -11.08 16.16
N GLY A 294 5.06 -11.33 14.88
CA GLY A 294 3.74 -11.17 14.24
C GLY A 294 3.10 -9.76 14.30
N ALA A 295 3.82 -8.73 14.74
CA ALA A 295 3.30 -7.37 14.79
C ALA A 295 3.02 -6.81 13.38
N ALA A 296 2.05 -5.90 13.29
CA ALA A 296 1.64 -5.30 12.03
C ALA A 296 1.45 -3.78 12.11
N VAL A 297 1.97 -3.06 11.12
CA VAL A 297 1.59 -1.68 10.81
C VAL A 297 1.11 -1.64 9.37
N ILE A 298 -0.12 -1.18 9.15
CA ILE A 298 -0.81 -1.26 7.85
C ILE A 298 -1.38 0.11 7.50
N ASP A 299 -1.34 0.48 6.21
CA ASP A 299 -2.04 1.63 5.60
C ASP A 299 -1.69 3.01 6.22
N HIS A 300 -0.43 3.24 6.58
CA HIS A 300 0.02 4.54 7.10
C HIS A 300 0.97 5.27 6.16
N TYR A 301 0.84 6.60 6.08
CA TYR A 301 1.95 7.46 5.71
C TYR A 301 2.98 7.42 6.83
N PHE A 302 4.16 6.86 6.55
CA PHE A 302 5.16 6.58 7.55
C PHE A 302 6.40 7.45 7.38
N TYR A 303 6.84 8.11 8.44
CA TYR A 303 8.12 8.83 8.45
C TYR A 303 8.93 8.46 9.68
N ASN A 304 10.16 7.99 9.47
CA ASN A 304 11.11 7.79 10.54
C ASN A 304 12.18 8.90 10.50
N SER A 305 12.30 9.68 11.58
CA SER A 305 13.36 10.69 11.70
C SER A 305 14.64 10.16 12.35
N SER A 306 14.73 8.84 12.58
CA SER A 306 15.95 8.20 13.07
C SER A 306 17.16 8.57 12.22
N ALA A 307 18.34 8.57 12.83
CA ALA A 307 19.59 8.67 12.10
C ALA A 307 19.96 7.35 11.41
N THR A 308 19.41 6.21 11.88
CA THR A 308 19.68 4.86 11.37
C THR A 308 18.43 4.00 11.46
N PRO A 309 17.67 3.76 10.37
CA PRO A 309 17.95 4.15 8.98
C PRO A 309 18.03 5.67 8.80
N PRO A 310 18.63 6.19 7.71
CA PRO A 310 18.63 7.61 7.41
C PRO A 310 17.22 8.22 7.50
N PRO A 311 17.07 9.51 7.89
CA PRO A 311 15.76 10.14 7.99
C PRO A 311 14.95 10.02 6.70
N GLY A 312 13.68 9.63 6.80
CA GLY A 312 12.86 9.22 5.65
C GLY A 312 12.95 7.71 5.34
N GLY A 313 13.71 6.96 6.13
CA GLY A 313 13.72 5.50 6.15
C GLY A 313 12.42 4.86 6.62
N GLY A 314 12.30 3.55 6.42
CA GLY A 314 11.25 2.75 7.04
C GLY A 314 11.59 2.36 8.49
N PHE A 315 11.10 1.20 8.93
CA PHE A 315 11.36 0.69 10.27
C PHE A 315 12.86 0.38 10.49
N ASN A 316 13.34 0.58 11.71
CA ASN A 316 14.70 0.18 12.13
C ASN A 316 14.85 -1.35 12.16
N SER A 317 13.77 -2.09 12.42
CA SER A 317 13.76 -3.55 12.36
C SER A 317 12.34 -4.08 12.18
N VAL A 318 12.17 -5.07 11.30
CA VAL A 318 10.92 -5.78 11.08
C VAL A 318 11.22 -7.29 11.10
N CYS A 319 10.56 -8.03 11.98
CA CYS A 319 10.71 -9.48 12.04
C CYS A 319 10.16 -10.16 10.79
N GLY A 320 10.64 -11.38 10.48
CA GLY A 320 10.23 -12.07 9.25
C GLY A 320 8.76 -12.50 9.19
N THR A 321 8.04 -12.51 10.32
CA THR A 321 6.58 -12.76 10.37
C THR A 321 5.77 -11.48 10.58
N CYS A 322 6.43 -10.32 10.63
CA CYS A 322 5.81 -9.03 10.89
C CYS A 322 5.35 -8.41 9.56
N THR A 323 4.29 -7.60 9.61
CA THR A 323 3.76 -6.90 8.44
C THR A 323 4.06 -5.40 8.55
N ALA A 324 4.71 -4.84 7.54
CA ALA A 324 4.94 -3.41 7.41
C ALA A 324 4.42 -2.93 6.05
N ASP A 325 3.11 -2.75 5.96
CA ASP A 325 2.43 -2.26 4.76
C ASP A 325 2.19 -0.75 4.92
N ILE A 326 3.15 0.05 4.44
CA ILE A 326 3.21 1.49 4.68
C ILE A 326 3.59 2.28 3.43
N TYR A 327 3.21 3.55 3.41
CA TYR A 327 3.63 4.52 2.41
C TYR A 327 4.71 5.41 3.01
N ILE A 328 5.99 5.16 2.71
CA ILE A 328 7.08 6.00 3.23
C ILE A 328 6.91 7.43 2.73
N ALA A 329 6.90 8.39 3.63
CA ALA A 329 6.92 9.81 3.31
C ALA A 329 8.34 10.32 3.13
N SER A 330 8.56 11.18 2.13
CA SER A 330 9.90 11.72 1.83
C SER A 330 10.41 12.69 2.89
N GLU A 331 9.51 13.34 3.63
CA GLU A 331 9.82 14.31 4.67
C GLU A 331 8.67 14.40 5.68
N ALA A 332 8.98 14.83 6.90
CA ALA A 332 7.98 15.32 7.84
C ALA A 332 8.50 16.54 8.60
N THR A 333 7.63 17.51 8.81
CA THR A 333 7.88 18.66 9.70
C THR A 333 7.06 18.46 10.96
N VAL A 334 7.75 18.26 12.08
CA VAL A 334 7.15 18.18 13.43
C VAL A 334 7.68 19.37 14.23
N PRO A 335 6.79 20.20 14.83
CA PRO A 335 7.23 21.27 15.73
C PRO A 335 8.10 20.76 16.88
N THR A 336 8.97 21.62 17.41
CA THR A 336 9.98 21.21 18.39
C THR A 336 9.47 21.20 19.83
N THR A 337 8.33 21.85 20.12
CA THR A 337 7.74 21.88 21.45
C THR A 337 6.42 21.10 21.48
N PRO A 338 6.14 20.32 22.56
CA PRO A 338 4.85 19.64 22.73
C PRO A 338 3.65 20.55 22.50
N ARG A 339 3.70 21.78 23.02
CA ARG A 339 2.62 22.75 22.89
C ARG A 339 2.33 23.11 21.43
N ASP A 340 3.37 23.31 20.63
CA ASP A 340 3.21 23.64 19.21
C ASP A 340 2.74 22.42 18.40
N ILE A 341 3.14 21.21 18.79
CA ILE A 341 2.65 19.97 18.16
C ILE A 341 1.14 19.80 18.36
N LEU A 342 0.65 20.09 19.57
CA LEU A 342 -0.75 19.86 19.95
C LEU A 342 -1.68 21.03 19.56
N LYS A 343 -1.12 22.18 19.19
CA LYS A 343 -1.90 23.37 18.85
C LYS A 343 -2.75 23.11 17.60
N ASP A 344 -3.96 23.68 17.56
CA ASP A 344 -4.86 23.63 16.41
C ASP A 344 -5.09 22.19 15.91
N CYS A 345 -5.17 21.23 16.84
CA CYS A 345 -5.32 19.80 16.56
C CYS A 345 -4.19 19.19 15.69
N GLY A 346 -2.97 19.72 15.79
CA GLY A 346 -1.81 19.25 15.02
C GLY A 346 -1.70 19.83 13.62
N ALA A 347 -2.37 20.96 13.33
CA ALA A 347 -2.37 21.58 12.00
C ALA A 347 -0.97 21.93 11.45
N ASP A 348 0.02 22.10 12.34
CA ASP A 348 1.40 22.41 11.96
C ASP A 348 2.28 21.17 11.72
N VAL A 349 1.77 19.96 11.99
CA VAL A 349 2.44 18.71 11.61
C VAL A 349 2.18 18.46 10.12
N ARG A 350 3.25 18.43 9.33
CA ARG A 350 3.16 18.24 7.88
C ARG A 350 3.95 17.02 7.49
N VAL A 351 3.38 16.19 6.62
CA VAL A 351 4.06 15.03 6.05
C VAL A 351 4.07 15.18 4.53
N GLY A 352 5.23 14.95 3.94
CA GLY A 352 5.46 15.02 2.51
C GLY A 352 4.66 13.96 1.75
N PRO A 353 4.62 14.05 0.41
CA PRO A 353 4.07 12.97 -0.40
C PRO A 353 4.81 11.65 -0.10
N PRO A 354 4.17 10.50 -0.39
CA PRO A 354 4.90 9.27 -0.28
C PRO A 354 6.01 9.27 -1.34
N SER A 355 7.17 8.72 -0.97
CA SER A 355 8.18 8.32 -1.94
C SER A 355 7.49 7.41 -2.95
N ILE A 356 7.70 7.70 -4.24
CA ILE A 356 7.19 6.83 -5.31
C ILE A 356 7.72 5.41 -5.06
N ARG A 357 6.84 4.41 -5.16
CA ARG A 357 7.24 2.99 -5.19
C ARG A 357 8.25 2.86 -6.31
N ALA A 358 9.48 2.49 -5.99
CA ALA A 358 10.61 2.68 -6.88
C ALA A 358 11.38 1.39 -7.07
N THR A 359 12.11 1.31 -8.18
CA THR A 359 13.13 0.30 -8.41
C THR A 359 14.49 0.78 -7.91
N LEU A 360 15.38 -0.19 -7.71
CA LEU A 360 16.77 0.04 -7.31
C LEU A 360 17.61 0.43 -8.53
N ASP A 361 18.20 1.61 -8.46
CA ASP A 361 19.25 2.05 -9.39
C ASP A 361 20.61 1.60 -8.84
N PHE A 362 21.45 0.98 -9.67
CA PHE A 362 22.80 0.59 -9.29
C PHE A 362 23.81 1.52 -9.97
N ASP A 363 24.58 2.27 -9.20
CA ASP A 363 25.47 3.32 -9.73
C ASP A 363 26.83 2.82 -10.29
N GLY A 364 27.12 1.52 -10.17
CA GLY A 364 28.38 0.92 -10.61
C GLY A 364 29.59 1.22 -9.71
N ILE A 365 29.40 1.85 -8.55
CA ILE A 365 30.44 2.25 -7.60
C ILE A 365 30.37 1.42 -6.33
N ASP A 366 29.23 1.43 -5.63
CA ASP A 366 29.08 0.71 -4.36
C ASP A 366 27.67 0.23 -4.01
N ASP A 367 26.73 0.29 -4.96
CA ASP A 367 25.36 -0.18 -4.83
C ASP A 367 25.24 -1.70 -4.96
N TYR A 368 24.54 -2.32 -4.00
CA TYR A 368 24.18 -3.74 -4.07
C TYR A 368 23.08 -4.11 -3.10
N VAL A 369 22.50 -5.28 -3.32
CA VAL A 369 21.55 -5.93 -2.41
C VAL A 369 22.15 -7.25 -1.93
N SER A 370 21.91 -7.63 -0.68
CA SER A 370 22.47 -8.86 -0.12
C SER A 370 21.53 -9.58 0.82
N THR A 371 21.60 -10.90 0.83
CA THR A 371 20.99 -11.77 1.84
C THR A 371 21.93 -12.93 2.14
N SER A 372 21.59 -13.79 3.10
CA SER A 372 22.37 -15.01 3.37
C SER A 372 22.35 -15.95 2.18
N GLU A 373 23.43 -16.68 1.93
CA GLU A 373 23.53 -17.68 0.86
C GLU A 373 22.48 -18.80 0.96
N PHE A 374 22.11 -19.36 -0.19
CA PHE A 374 21.10 -20.42 -0.29
C PHE A 374 21.19 -21.29 -1.56
N VAL A 375 22.16 -21.06 -2.45
CA VAL A 375 22.39 -21.84 -3.67
C VAL A 375 23.40 -22.97 -3.45
N GLU A 376 24.27 -22.84 -2.45
CA GLU A 376 25.22 -23.88 -2.08
C GLU A 376 24.55 -25.23 -1.75
N GLY A 377 25.16 -26.33 -2.21
CA GLY A 377 24.66 -27.68 -1.96
C GLY A 377 23.46 -28.13 -2.80
N LEU A 378 22.87 -27.25 -3.62
CA LEU A 378 21.81 -27.64 -4.54
C LEU A 378 22.34 -28.55 -5.67
N ASP A 379 21.48 -29.41 -6.19
CA ASP A 379 21.77 -30.26 -7.34
C ASP A 379 21.53 -29.56 -8.68
N GLN A 380 20.61 -28.59 -8.68
CA GLN A 380 20.18 -27.84 -9.85
C GLN A 380 19.84 -26.41 -9.44
N VAL A 381 20.00 -25.48 -10.36
CA VAL A 381 19.64 -24.08 -10.12
C VAL A 381 19.20 -23.39 -11.41
N THR A 382 18.22 -22.51 -11.29
CA THR A 382 17.93 -21.47 -12.27
C THR A 382 18.02 -20.11 -11.58
N ILE A 383 18.85 -19.20 -12.08
CA ILE A 383 18.91 -17.78 -11.63
C ILE A 383 18.51 -16.93 -12.82
N MET A 384 17.56 -16.02 -12.64
CA MET A 384 17.10 -15.14 -13.71
C MET A 384 16.79 -13.73 -13.21
N ALA A 385 16.90 -12.75 -14.09
CA ALA A 385 16.60 -11.35 -13.82
C ALA A 385 16.35 -10.60 -15.14
N TRP A 386 15.56 -9.53 -15.06
CA TRP A 386 15.56 -8.44 -16.03
C TRP A 386 16.72 -7.49 -15.72
N VAL A 387 17.43 -7.03 -16.75
CA VAL A 387 18.53 -6.08 -16.61
C VAL A 387 18.47 -5.01 -17.70
N LYS A 388 18.71 -3.76 -17.32
CA LYS A 388 18.93 -2.64 -18.24
C LYS A 388 20.31 -2.06 -17.96
N SER A 389 21.27 -2.37 -18.81
CA SER A 389 22.68 -2.03 -18.58
C SER A 389 22.98 -0.60 -19.04
N ASP A 390 23.59 0.20 -18.19
CA ASP A 390 24.00 1.55 -18.57
C ASP A 390 25.31 1.58 -19.37
N ALA A 391 25.49 2.67 -20.12
CA ALA A 391 26.72 2.95 -20.84
C ALA A 391 27.93 3.09 -19.88
N GLY A 392 28.86 2.13 -19.92
CA GLY A 392 30.10 2.16 -19.14
C GLY A 392 30.40 0.89 -18.35
N ASN A 393 29.51 -0.10 -18.41
CA ASN A 393 29.74 -1.48 -17.94
C ASN A 393 30.89 -2.19 -18.70
N THR A 394 32.13 -1.83 -18.37
CA THR A 394 33.36 -2.43 -18.91
C THR A 394 33.94 -3.48 -17.95
N GLY A 395 34.37 -4.62 -18.47
CA GLY A 395 34.81 -5.76 -17.67
C GLY A 395 33.64 -6.57 -17.09
N ASN A 396 33.87 -7.24 -15.96
CA ASN A 396 32.87 -8.11 -15.35
C ASN A 396 31.92 -7.32 -14.45
N ARG A 397 30.62 -7.61 -14.52
CA ARG A 397 29.56 -6.98 -13.74
C ARG A 397 28.58 -8.05 -13.26
N VAL A 398 28.36 -8.16 -11.95
CA VAL A 398 27.48 -9.21 -11.42
C VAL A 398 26.04 -8.74 -11.39
N ILE A 399 25.15 -9.57 -11.91
CA ILE A 399 23.70 -9.34 -11.85
C ILE A 399 23.19 -9.91 -10.53
N ALA A 400 23.34 -11.22 -10.32
CA ALA A 400 22.94 -11.90 -9.09
C ALA A 400 23.70 -13.21 -8.88
N GLY A 401 23.95 -13.57 -7.62
CA GLY A 401 24.44 -14.90 -7.25
C GLY A 401 25.39 -14.93 -6.05
N GLU A 402 26.09 -16.05 -5.95
CA GLU A 402 27.09 -16.35 -4.92
C GLU A 402 28.48 -16.45 -5.55
N GLU A 403 29.52 -16.13 -4.79
CA GLU A 403 30.91 -16.15 -5.28
C GLU A 403 31.36 -17.54 -5.73
N ASP A 404 31.23 -18.53 -4.84
CA ASP A 404 31.74 -19.88 -5.02
C ASP A 404 30.64 -20.86 -5.47
N GLY A 405 29.35 -20.49 -5.39
CA GLY A 405 28.22 -21.32 -5.81
C GLY A 405 27.88 -21.17 -7.29
N ALA A 406 26.89 -20.31 -7.56
CA ALA A 406 26.44 -19.97 -8.91
C ALA A 406 26.28 -18.45 -9.05
N LYS A 407 26.66 -17.88 -10.19
CA LYS A 407 26.38 -16.45 -10.47
C LYS A 407 26.05 -16.16 -11.92
N LEU A 408 25.12 -15.22 -12.09
CA LEU A 408 24.74 -14.59 -13.33
C LEU A 408 25.41 -13.21 -13.44
N TRP A 409 26.05 -12.94 -14.56
CA TRP A 409 26.91 -11.76 -14.71
C TRP A 409 27.12 -11.38 -16.19
N LEU A 410 27.62 -10.17 -16.43
CA LEU A 410 28.02 -9.67 -17.75
C LEU A 410 29.55 -9.63 -17.87
N SER A 411 30.08 -10.13 -18.98
CA SER A 411 31.48 -9.96 -19.38
C SER A 411 31.57 -8.95 -20.52
N ASN A 412 31.91 -7.69 -20.21
CA ASN A 412 31.88 -6.58 -21.17
C ASN A 412 30.52 -6.49 -21.89
N GLY A 413 29.43 -6.46 -21.11
CA GLY A 413 28.06 -6.42 -21.62
C GLY A 413 27.54 -7.75 -22.21
N ARG A 414 28.30 -8.86 -22.13
CA ARG A 414 27.86 -10.17 -22.63
C ARG A 414 27.37 -11.06 -21.50
N PRO A 415 26.11 -11.56 -21.52
CA PRO A 415 25.61 -12.47 -20.50
C PRO A 415 26.46 -13.73 -20.32
N ARG A 416 26.66 -14.12 -19.07
CA ARG A 416 27.42 -15.30 -18.64
C ARG A 416 26.76 -15.90 -17.42
N PHE A 417 26.91 -17.22 -17.30
CA PHE A 417 26.53 -17.96 -16.11
C PHE A 417 27.71 -18.82 -15.67
N SER A 418 28.00 -18.80 -14.37
CA SER A 418 29.11 -19.55 -13.76
C SER A 418 28.58 -20.47 -12.68
N ILE A 419 29.21 -21.63 -12.54
CA ILE A 419 28.95 -22.62 -11.50
C ILE A 419 30.27 -23.17 -10.96
N THR A 420 30.34 -23.44 -9.65
CA THR A 420 31.34 -24.33 -9.08
C THR A 420 30.64 -25.53 -8.50
N THR A 421 31.18 -26.72 -8.76
CA THR A 421 30.69 -27.98 -8.18
C THR A 421 31.71 -28.51 -7.20
N GLN A 422 31.25 -29.30 -6.23
CA GLN A 422 32.11 -29.84 -5.19
C GLN A 422 33.35 -30.55 -5.77
N GLY A 423 34.54 -30.17 -5.29
CA GLY A 423 35.81 -30.76 -5.73
C GLY A 423 36.30 -30.33 -7.11
N SER A 424 35.72 -29.27 -7.69
CA SER A 424 36.06 -28.78 -9.03
C SER A 424 36.38 -27.28 -9.07
N SER A 425 36.99 -26.85 -10.18
CA SER A 425 37.18 -25.44 -10.53
C SER A 425 35.91 -24.84 -11.14
N ILE A 426 35.74 -23.52 -11.00
CA ILE A 426 34.68 -22.73 -11.64
C ILE A 426 34.57 -23.08 -13.13
N ARG A 427 33.33 -23.30 -13.60
CA ARG A 427 32.95 -23.41 -15.01
C ARG A 427 32.05 -22.23 -15.35
N HIS A 428 32.15 -21.73 -16.58
CA HIS A 428 31.30 -20.65 -17.05
C HIS A 428 30.97 -20.83 -18.53
N THR A 429 29.75 -20.49 -18.92
CA THR A 429 29.30 -20.48 -20.32
C THR A 429 30.19 -19.56 -21.15
N GLY A 430 30.37 -19.81 -22.45
CA GLY A 430 31.17 -19.02 -23.41
C GLY A 430 30.67 -17.59 -23.70
N ASN A 431 31.36 -16.86 -24.59
CA ASN A 431 30.97 -15.49 -24.97
C ASN A 431 29.62 -15.49 -25.70
N GLY A 432 28.63 -14.79 -25.16
CA GLY A 432 27.37 -14.46 -25.82
C GLY A 432 27.43 -13.18 -26.68
N THR A 433 26.29 -12.62 -27.03
CA THR A 433 26.16 -11.31 -27.70
C THR A 433 26.21 -10.18 -26.67
N VAL A 434 26.66 -8.98 -27.06
CA VAL A 434 26.60 -7.80 -26.19
C VAL A 434 25.16 -7.32 -26.16
N ILE A 435 24.58 -7.15 -24.98
CA ILE A 435 23.26 -6.53 -24.85
C ILE A 435 23.39 -5.02 -25.13
N PRO A 436 22.49 -4.41 -25.92
CA PRO A 436 22.33 -2.96 -25.98
C PRO A 436 22.29 -2.32 -24.60
N ASN A 437 22.81 -1.10 -24.50
CA ASN A 437 22.67 -0.32 -23.28
C ASN A 437 21.30 0.37 -23.28
N ASP A 438 20.83 0.74 -22.10
CA ASP A 438 19.59 1.53 -21.90
C ASP A 438 18.31 0.83 -22.42
N GLU A 439 18.39 -0.48 -22.70
CA GLU A 439 17.28 -1.35 -23.09
C GLU A 439 17.14 -2.54 -22.11
N TRP A 440 15.90 -2.91 -21.77
CA TRP A 440 15.63 -4.06 -20.91
C TRP A 440 15.87 -5.38 -21.65
N HIS A 441 16.68 -6.25 -21.04
CA HIS A 441 16.92 -7.62 -21.48
C HIS A 441 16.73 -8.60 -20.35
N HIS A 442 16.15 -9.76 -20.65
CA HIS A 442 16.02 -10.83 -19.67
C HIS A 442 17.20 -11.79 -19.79
N VAL A 443 17.85 -12.10 -18.66
CA VAL A 443 18.97 -13.04 -18.63
C VAL A 443 18.68 -14.16 -17.63
N ALA A 444 18.90 -15.41 -18.04
CA ALA A 444 18.80 -16.58 -17.15
C ALA A 444 20.00 -17.50 -17.26
N GLY A 445 20.40 -18.07 -16.14
CA GLY A 445 21.41 -19.12 -16.03
C GLY A 445 20.78 -20.40 -15.49
N ILE A 446 21.01 -21.53 -16.16
CA ILE A 446 20.44 -22.84 -15.79
C ILE A 446 21.55 -23.87 -15.65
N TYR A 447 21.51 -24.66 -14.57
CA TYR A 447 22.42 -25.77 -14.34
C TYR A 447 21.70 -27.00 -13.78
N SER A 448 22.09 -28.18 -14.25
CA SER A 448 21.70 -29.46 -13.66
C SER A 448 22.92 -30.37 -13.48
N ASN A 449 23.13 -30.89 -12.26
CA ASN A 449 24.19 -31.87 -12.03
C ASN A 449 23.89 -33.26 -12.61
N THR A 450 22.62 -33.53 -12.97
CA THR A 450 22.21 -34.81 -13.55
C THR A 450 22.70 -34.92 -14.99
N THR A 451 22.64 -33.81 -15.74
CA THR A 451 23.14 -33.72 -17.12
C THR A 451 24.56 -33.15 -17.18
N GLY A 452 24.99 -32.42 -16.15
CA GLY A 452 26.24 -31.65 -16.14
C GLY A 452 26.22 -30.51 -17.14
N ILE A 453 25.04 -30.04 -17.55
CA ILE A 453 24.87 -28.98 -18.55
C ILE A 453 24.69 -27.64 -17.83
N LEU A 454 25.42 -26.64 -18.31
CA LEU A 454 25.37 -25.24 -17.90
C LEU A 454 24.94 -24.39 -19.08
N GLU A 455 23.91 -23.58 -18.89
CA GLU A 455 23.27 -22.80 -19.95
C GLU A 455 23.09 -21.35 -19.53
N VAL A 456 23.11 -20.46 -20.52
CA VAL A 456 22.72 -19.05 -20.36
C VAL A 456 21.75 -18.69 -21.48
N TYR A 457 20.69 -17.99 -21.12
CA TYR A 457 19.61 -17.54 -21.99
C TYR A 457 19.58 -16.01 -22.01
N LEU A 458 19.21 -15.45 -23.16
CA LEU A 458 18.95 -14.03 -23.37
C LEU A 458 17.59 -13.89 -24.04
N ASP A 459 16.70 -13.12 -23.44
CA ASP A 459 15.34 -12.85 -23.94
C ASP A 459 14.56 -14.15 -24.27
N GLY A 460 14.74 -15.17 -23.42
CA GLY A 460 14.09 -16.48 -23.58
C GLY A 460 14.77 -17.43 -24.59
N LYS A 461 15.77 -16.98 -25.35
CA LYS A 461 16.54 -17.82 -26.26
C LYS A 461 17.81 -18.35 -25.62
N LEU A 462 18.11 -19.63 -25.88
CA LEU A 462 19.39 -20.23 -25.51
C LEU A 462 20.53 -19.49 -26.20
N LEU A 463 21.36 -18.79 -25.42
CA LEU A 463 22.50 -18.03 -25.92
C LEU A 463 23.75 -18.92 -25.99
N HIS A 464 23.98 -19.74 -24.96
CA HIS A 464 25.08 -20.69 -24.94
C HIS A 464 24.81 -21.86 -24.00
N SER A 465 25.30 -23.05 -24.37
CA SER A 465 25.23 -24.27 -23.57
C SER A 465 26.59 -24.97 -23.59
N MET A 466 27.02 -25.49 -22.44
CA MET A 466 28.24 -26.30 -22.34
C MET A 466 28.11 -27.42 -21.30
N SER A 467 28.87 -28.50 -21.49
CA SER A 467 29.04 -29.52 -20.46
C SER A 467 30.16 -29.14 -19.50
N THR A 468 29.91 -29.25 -18.19
CA THR A 468 30.92 -29.07 -17.14
C THR A 468 31.92 -30.23 -17.10
N GLY A 469 31.57 -31.38 -17.70
CA GLY A 469 32.29 -32.66 -17.60
C GLY A 469 32.13 -33.34 -16.23
N ILE A 470 31.22 -32.85 -15.38
CA ILE A 470 31.04 -33.28 -13.99
C ILE A 470 29.57 -33.60 -13.77
N LEU A 471 29.29 -34.81 -13.28
CA LEU A 471 27.94 -35.32 -13.03
C LEU A 471 27.79 -35.70 -11.56
N GLY A 472 26.62 -35.46 -11.00
CA GLY A 472 26.23 -35.89 -9.66
C GLY A 472 26.91 -35.17 -8.49
N ASN A 473 27.79 -34.19 -8.77
CA ASN A 473 28.34 -33.33 -7.72
C ASN A 473 27.38 -32.16 -7.48
N PRO A 474 27.01 -31.86 -6.22
CA PRO A 474 26.22 -30.67 -5.91
C PRO A 474 27.05 -29.40 -6.14
N ILE A 475 26.35 -28.26 -6.17
CA ILE A 475 26.97 -26.93 -6.16
C ILE A 475 27.87 -26.83 -4.93
N ALA A 476 29.08 -26.30 -5.13
CA ALA A 476 30.10 -26.25 -4.09
C ALA A 476 29.64 -25.42 -2.89
N THR A 477 30.08 -25.84 -1.70
CA THR A 477 29.99 -25.04 -0.47
C THR A 477 31.33 -24.34 -0.26
N GLY A 478 31.35 -23.01 -0.26
CA GLY A 478 32.54 -22.20 -0.09
C GLY A 478 33.10 -22.28 1.33
N ALA A 479 34.42 -22.34 1.48
CA ALA A 479 35.10 -22.16 2.78
C ALA A 479 35.69 -20.74 2.93
N ALA A 480 35.54 -19.89 1.92
CA ALA A 480 36.21 -18.60 1.79
C ALA A 480 35.27 -17.44 1.38
N SER A 481 33.96 -17.68 1.27
CA SER A 481 32.92 -16.71 0.91
C SER A 481 32.49 -15.86 2.13
N LEU A 482 31.85 -14.72 1.86
CA LEU A 482 31.15 -13.91 2.88
C LEU A 482 29.81 -14.55 3.32
N ASN A 483 29.49 -15.73 2.79
CA ASN A 483 28.23 -16.44 2.98
C ASN A 483 26.97 -15.65 2.57
N THR A 484 27.07 -14.90 1.46
CA THR A 484 26.02 -14.03 0.96
C THR A 484 25.63 -14.33 -0.49
N PHE A 485 24.32 -14.30 -0.74
CA PHE A 485 23.76 -14.11 -2.08
C PHE A 485 23.62 -12.61 -2.32
N GLU A 486 24.16 -12.11 -3.43
CA GLU A 486 24.20 -10.68 -3.73
C GLU A 486 23.62 -10.39 -5.10
N ILE A 487 22.95 -9.23 -5.22
CA ILE A 487 22.44 -8.67 -6.46
C ILE A 487 23.19 -7.35 -6.69
N GLY A 488 23.69 -7.14 -7.89
CA GLY A 488 24.44 -5.94 -8.27
C GLY A 488 25.94 -5.95 -7.94
N ARG A 489 26.49 -6.98 -7.27
CA ARG A 489 27.96 -7.10 -7.08
C ARG A 489 28.45 -8.53 -6.83
N LEU A 490 29.78 -8.68 -6.82
CA LEU A 490 30.50 -9.87 -6.36
C LEU A 490 30.95 -9.76 -4.90
N SER A 491 30.64 -10.77 -4.09
CA SER A 491 31.02 -10.86 -2.66
C SER A 491 32.53 -11.06 -2.40
N LYS A 492 33.32 -11.35 -3.44
CA LYS A 492 34.78 -11.56 -3.36
C LYS A 492 35.56 -10.27 -3.09
N ASN A 493 36.70 -10.36 -2.40
CA ASN A 493 37.69 -9.27 -2.32
C ASN A 493 38.47 -9.06 -3.64
N VAL A 494 37.77 -8.61 -4.69
CA VAL A 494 38.36 -8.02 -5.89
C VAL A 494 38.27 -6.50 -5.84
N SER A 495 39.22 -5.80 -6.47
CA SER A 495 39.44 -4.35 -6.28
C SER A 495 38.25 -3.45 -6.65
N ASN A 496 37.34 -3.91 -7.53
CA ASN A 496 36.16 -3.15 -7.95
C ASN A 496 34.83 -3.86 -7.60
N LYS A 497 34.87 -4.98 -6.87
CA LYS A 497 33.72 -5.84 -6.52
C LYS A 497 32.74 -6.20 -7.66
N GLU A 498 33.07 -5.91 -8.92
CA GLU A 498 32.21 -6.15 -10.09
C GLU A 498 30.80 -5.52 -9.98
N TYR A 499 30.71 -4.32 -9.37
CA TYR A 499 29.44 -3.58 -9.21
C TYR A 499 28.74 -3.32 -10.53
N PHE A 500 27.47 -3.73 -10.65
CA PHE A 500 26.59 -3.47 -11.78
C PHE A 500 26.24 -1.99 -11.87
N MET A 501 26.06 -1.50 -13.09
CA MET A 501 25.62 -0.13 -13.37
C MET A 501 24.35 -0.17 -14.23
N GLY A 502 23.26 0.44 -13.78
CA GLY A 502 21.94 0.42 -14.40
C GLY A 502 20.92 -0.33 -13.55
N ASP A 503 19.87 -0.87 -14.17
CA ASP A 503 18.70 -1.40 -13.46
C ASP A 503 18.67 -2.94 -13.45
N ILE A 504 18.19 -3.51 -12.33
CA ILE A 504 17.94 -4.95 -12.18
C ILE A 504 16.53 -5.14 -11.60
N ASP A 505 15.76 -6.04 -12.22
CA ASP A 505 14.38 -6.32 -11.84
C ASP A 505 14.06 -7.83 -11.86
N GLU A 506 12.98 -8.23 -11.20
CA GLU A 506 12.43 -9.59 -11.24
C GLU A 506 13.45 -10.70 -10.96
N VAL A 507 14.28 -10.52 -9.93
CA VAL A 507 15.30 -11.52 -9.59
C VAL A 507 14.64 -12.75 -8.99
N ARG A 508 14.76 -13.88 -9.69
CA ARG A 508 14.17 -15.16 -9.27
C ARG A 508 15.22 -16.24 -9.22
N VAL A 509 15.15 -17.10 -8.20
CA VAL A 509 16.03 -18.25 -8.02
C VAL A 509 15.21 -19.51 -7.76
N PHE A 510 15.43 -20.54 -8.57
CA PHE A 510 14.80 -21.84 -8.42
C PHE A 510 15.83 -22.92 -8.06
N ASN A 511 15.48 -23.88 -7.21
CA ASN A 511 16.27 -25.11 -6.99
C ASN A 511 16.00 -26.20 -8.04
N LYS A 512 15.57 -25.78 -9.23
CA LYS A 512 15.18 -26.64 -10.35
C LYS A 512 15.83 -26.11 -11.61
N ALA A 513 16.34 -27.00 -12.45
CA ALA A 513 16.70 -26.64 -13.81
C ALA A 513 15.41 -26.51 -14.64
N LEU A 514 14.99 -25.28 -14.94
CA LEU A 514 13.79 -25.04 -15.74
C LEU A 514 14.03 -25.46 -17.19
N THR A 515 12.99 -25.95 -17.86
CA THR A 515 13.03 -26.13 -19.32
C THR A 515 12.87 -24.78 -20.01
N GLN A 516 13.31 -24.66 -21.27
CA GLN A 516 13.15 -23.40 -22.03
C GLN A 516 11.67 -22.99 -22.14
N ASP A 517 10.76 -23.96 -22.29
CA ASP A 517 9.32 -23.72 -22.37
C ASP A 517 8.75 -23.20 -21.03
N GLN A 518 9.17 -23.80 -19.91
CA GLN A 518 8.86 -23.29 -18.57
C GLN A 518 9.41 -21.88 -18.34
N LEU A 519 10.65 -21.63 -18.77
CA LEU A 519 11.31 -20.32 -18.67
C LEU A 519 10.53 -19.26 -19.46
N ASN A 520 10.20 -19.50 -20.73
CA ASN A 520 9.50 -18.54 -21.57
C ASN A 520 8.15 -18.11 -20.99
N LYS A 521 7.44 -19.02 -20.32
CA LYS A 521 6.14 -18.73 -19.69
C LYS A 521 6.21 -17.86 -18.44
N ILE A 522 7.40 -17.61 -17.90
CA ILE A 522 7.57 -16.76 -16.71
C ILE A 522 8.29 -15.44 -16.99
N ILE A 523 8.95 -15.25 -18.15
CA ILE A 523 9.79 -14.06 -18.40
C ILE A 523 8.98 -12.76 -18.45
N TYR A 524 7.90 -12.73 -19.25
CA TYR A 524 7.18 -11.50 -19.60
C TYR A 524 5.91 -11.30 -18.75
N GLN A 525 5.94 -11.76 -17.50
CA GLN A 525 4.89 -11.54 -16.50
C GLN A 525 5.44 -11.80 -15.09
N GLU A 526 4.81 -11.21 -14.09
CA GLU A 526 4.95 -11.63 -12.69
C GLU A 526 4.39 -13.05 -12.49
N ILE A 527 4.78 -13.69 -11.38
CA ILE A 527 4.35 -15.04 -11.01
C ILE A 527 3.64 -15.06 -9.65
N ASP A 528 2.69 -15.97 -9.50
CA ASP A 528 1.96 -16.22 -8.24
C ASP A 528 1.75 -17.73 -8.00
N GLU A 529 1.36 -18.10 -6.78
CA GLU A 529 1.06 -19.48 -6.41
C GLU A 529 -0.34 -19.89 -6.87
N VAL A 530 -0.39 -20.77 -7.88
CA VAL A 530 -1.64 -21.35 -8.40
C VAL A 530 -1.67 -22.84 -8.07
N ALA A 531 -2.56 -23.22 -7.15
CA ALA A 531 -2.76 -24.62 -6.72
C ALA A 531 -1.46 -25.33 -6.26
N GLY A 532 -0.55 -24.63 -5.59
CA GLY A 532 0.73 -25.16 -5.11
C GLY A 532 1.87 -25.17 -6.14
N ASN A 533 1.62 -24.63 -7.33
CA ASN A 533 2.56 -24.51 -8.44
C ASN A 533 2.79 -23.05 -8.81
N VAL A 534 3.86 -22.77 -9.54
CA VAL A 534 4.08 -21.47 -10.16
C VAL A 534 3.04 -21.25 -11.26
N GLY A 535 2.35 -20.12 -11.21
CA GLY A 535 1.45 -19.62 -12.26
C GLY A 535 1.82 -18.21 -12.69
N GLY A 536 1.33 -17.78 -13.85
CA GLY A 536 1.48 -16.41 -14.33
C GLY A 536 0.41 -15.47 -13.79
N VAL A 537 0.74 -14.19 -13.57
CA VAL A 537 -0.23 -13.16 -13.15
C VAL A 537 -1.04 -12.62 -14.35
N VAL A 538 -0.43 -12.48 -15.52
CA VAL A 538 -1.11 -11.99 -16.73
C VAL A 538 -1.87 -13.14 -17.41
N VAL A 539 -1.20 -14.27 -17.57
CA VAL A 539 -1.81 -15.51 -18.04
C VAL A 539 -1.96 -16.43 -16.83
N GLU A 540 -3.15 -16.39 -16.22
CA GLU A 540 -3.53 -17.11 -14.98
C GLU A 540 -3.58 -18.65 -15.18
N LYS A 541 -2.43 -19.25 -15.50
CA LYS A 541 -2.25 -20.67 -15.75
C LYS A 541 -1.03 -21.20 -15.02
N GLU A 542 -1.13 -22.43 -14.55
CA GLU A 542 0.03 -23.17 -14.03
C GLU A 542 1.09 -23.33 -15.12
N ILE A 543 2.35 -23.09 -14.74
CA ILE A 543 3.49 -23.20 -15.64
C ILE A 543 3.94 -24.66 -15.72
N ALA A 544 3.77 -25.26 -16.89
CA ALA A 544 4.16 -26.64 -17.17
C ALA A 544 4.97 -26.74 -18.46
N ASP A 545 5.87 -27.73 -18.51
CA ASP A 545 6.55 -28.11 -19.74
C ASP A 545 5.56 -28.72 -20.75
N VAL A 546 5.57 -28.24 -21.98
CA VAL A 546 4.61 -28.64 -23.01
C VAL A 546 4.72 -30.12 -23.39
N VAL A 547 5.89 -30.75 -23.26
CA VAL A 547 6.12 -32.14 -23.65
C VAL A 547 5.92 -33.07 -22.46
N SER A 548 6.62 -32.83 -21.35
CA SER A 548 6.56 -33.72 -20.18
C SER A 548 5.33 -33.48 -19.30
N GLN A 549 4.68 -32.32 -19.45
CA GLN A 549 3.59 -31.85 -18.58
C GLN A 549 4.04 -31.65 -17.12
N ASP A 550 5.35 -31.62 -16.86
CA ASP A 550 5.89 -31.36 -15.53
C ASP A 550 5.67 -29.89 -15.15
N LYS A 551 5.05 -29.69 -14.00
CA LYS A 551 4.84 -28.37 -13.40
C LYS A 551 6.05 -27.92 -12.59
N ILE A 552 6.13 -26.63 -12.32
CA ILE A 552 7.07 -26.06 -11.35
C ILE A 552 6.33 -25.93 -10.02
N SER A 553 6.74 -26.69 -8.99
CA SER A 553 6.15 -26.51 -7.67
C SER A 553 6.52 -25.14 -7.13
N TRP A 554 5.62 -24.46 -6.42
CA TRP A 554 5.93 -23.19 -5.77
C TRP A 554 7.11 -23.32 -4.80
N GLY A 555 7.22 -24.47 -4.10
CA GLY A 555 8.36 -24.77 -3.24
C GLY A 555 9.71 -24.91 -3.95
N ASN A 556 9.74 -24.92 -5.30
CA ASN A 556 11.00 -24.83 -6.05
C ASN A 556 11.54 -23.40 -6.15
N LEU A 557 10.70 -22.37 -5.97
CA LEU A 557 11.10 -20.97 -5.94
C LEU A 557 11.76 -20.67 -4.59
N LEU A 558 13.08 -20.51 -4.59
CA LEU A 558 13.89 -20.27 -3.40
C LEU A 558 13.92 -18.80 -2.99
N ALA A 559 13.80 -17.89 -3.97
CA ALA A 559 13.76 -16.46 -3.77
C ALA A 559 13.07 -15.80 -4.97
N TYR A 560 12.23 -14.80 -4.71
CA TYR A 560 11.63 -13.93 -5.72
C TYR A 560 11.62 -12.49 -5.22
N TYR A 561 12.39 -11.63 -5.88
CA TYR A 561 12.44 -10.20 -5.62
C TYR A 561 11.88 -9.45 -6.85
N PRO A 562 10.59 -9.08 -6.84
CA PRO A 562 9.98 -8.31 -7.93
C PRO A 562 10.49 -6.86 -7.99
N MET A 563 11.22 -6.40 -6.97
CA MET A 563 11.70 -5.02 -6.83
C MET A 563 10.60 -3.93 -6.91
N THR A 564 9.33 -4.31 -6.81
CA THR A 564 8.15 -3.43 -6.85
C THR A 564 7.84 -2.79 -5.48
N ASP A 565 8.20 -3.46 -4.39
CA ASP A 565 7.93 -3.04 -3.01
C ASP A 565 9.24 -2.86 -2.22
N ILE A 566 9.98 -1.77 -2.50
CA ILE A 566 11.06 -1.31 -1.62
C ILE A 566 10.42 -0.67 -0.38
N ILE A 567 10.13 -1.51 0.61
CA ILE A 567 9.42 -1.15 1.86
C ILE A 567 10.20 -0.16 2.73
N SER A 568 11.50 0.00 2.48
CA SER A 568 12.36 1.02 3.08
C SER A 568 13.68 1.08 2.34
N TYR A 569 14.40 2.21 2.42
CA TYR A 569 15.78 2.40 1.94
C TYR A 569 16.81 1.33 2.38
N GLU A 570 16.39 0.26 3.05
CA GLU A 570 17.23 -0.82 3.54
C GLU A 570 16.79 -2.23 3.11
N ARG A 571 15.57 -2.51 2.59
CA ARG A 571 15.13 -3.91 2.30
C ARG A 571 14.19 -4.05 1.10
N THR A 572 14.31 -5.15 0.35
CA THR A 572 13.26 -5.66 -0.57
C THR A 572 12.70 -6.99 -0.07
N VAL A 573 11.45 -7.31 -0.44
CA VAL A 573 10.69 -8.47 0.03
C VAL A 573 10.95 -9.69 -0.85
N ASP A 574 11.10 -10.84 -0.22
CA ASP A 574 11.06 -12.14 -0.89
C ASP A 574 9.62 -12.62 -1.00
N HIS A 575 9.09 -12.69 -2.23
CA HIS A 575 7.74 -13.19 -2.55
C HIS A 575 7.67 -14.72 -2.61
N SER A 576 8.79 -15.42 -2.38
CA SER A 576 8.77 -16.88 -2.19
C SER A 576 8.31 -17.27 -0.78
N ALA A 577 8.09 -18.58 -0.57
CA ALA A 577 7.75 -19.10 0.75
C ALA A 577 8.92 -19.10 1.77
N ASN A 578 10.11 -18.59 1.41
CA ASN A 578 11.34 -18.75 2.19
C ASN A 578 11.72 -17.52 3.04
N ASN A 579 11.01 -16.38 2.91
CA ASN A 579 11.22 -15.17 3.71
C ASN A 579 12.68 -14.67 3.68
N ARG A 580 13.35 -14.77 2.54
CA ARG A 580 14.75 -14.36 2.36
C ARG A 580 14.87 -12.87 2.09
N PHE A 581 14.46 -12.05 3.06
CA PHE A 581 14.60 -10.61 2.92
C PHE A 581 16.06 -10.21 2.65
N THR A 582 16.23 -9.18 1.84
CA THR A 582 17.55 -8.65 1.52
C THR A 582 17.80 -7.32 2.24
N THR A 583 19.06 -6.92 2.29
CA THR A 583 19.51 -5.61 2.72
C THR A 583 20.04 -4.83 1.51
N LEU A 584 19.54 -3.63 1.29
CA LEU A 584 20.03 -2.66 0.30
C LEU A 584 21.24 -1.94 0.90
N HIS A 585 22.26 -1.71 0.08
CA HIS A 585 23.47 -1.00 0.46
C HIS A 585 23.73 0.11 -0.53
N ASN A 586 23.86 1.34 -0.01
CA ASN A 586 24.22 2.57 -0.73
C ASN A 586 23.25 3.05 -1.82
N ILE A 587 22.18 2.30 -2.10
CA ILE A 587 21.21 2.67 -3.12
C ILE A 587 20.50 3.97 -2.71
N THR A 588 20.81 5.05 -3.42
CA THR A 588 20.33 6.42 -3.12
C THR A 588 19.46 7.02 -4.22
N THR A 589 19.41 6.41 -5.39
CA THR A 589 18.58 6.80 -6.53
C THR A 589 17.51 5.76 -6.82
N LEU A 590 16.40 6.24 -7.38
CA LEU A 590 15.16 5.50 -7.60
C LEU A 590 14.79 5.61 -9.07
N GLN A 591 14.37 4.51 -9.68
CA GLN A 591 13.96 4.45 -11.10
C GLN A 591 12.53 3.91 -11.25
N GLU A 592 11.95 4.06 -12.44
CA GLU A 592 10.61 3.53 -12.76
C GLU A 592 10.68 2.03 -13.10
N GLN A 593 9.70 1.26 -12.60
CA GLN A 593 9.42 -0.13 -13.01
C GLN A 593 9.00 -0.14 -14.49
N THR A 594 9.94 -0.48 -15.37
CA THR A 594 9.75 -0.38 -16.82
C THR A 594 10.11 -1.66 -17.56
N ALA A 595 10.38 -2.78 -16.88
CA ALA A 595 10.58 -4.08 -17.53
C ALA A 595 9.28 -4.54 -18.25
N PRO A 596 9.35 -5.23 -19.40
CA PRO A 596 8.17 -5.61 -20.19
C PRO A 596 7.43 -6.82 -19.57
N LEU A 597 6.58 -6.57 -18.58
CA LEU A 597 5.86 -7.58 -17.80
C LEU A 597 4.31 -7.43 -17.85
N PRO A 598 3.65 -7.35 -19.03
CA PRO A 598 4.13 -7.76 -20.36
C PRO A 598 4.47 -6.56 -21.28
N TYR A 599 4.69 -6.81 -22.57
CA TYR A 599 4.70 -5.73 -23.56
C TYR A 599 3.29 -5.16 -23.76
N GLU A 600 3.12 -3.87 -23.48
CA GLU A 600 1.83 -3.19 -23.57
C GLU A 600 1.85 -1.97 -24.49
N THR A 601 0.77 -1.75 -25.22
CA THR A 601 0.59 -0.54 -26.04
C THR A 601 0.04 0.60 -25.18
N LYS A 602 0.42 1.84 -25.48
CA LYS A 602 -0.11 3.07 -24.84
C LYS A 602 -0.87 4.00 -25.79
N ALA A 603 -0.67 3.85 -27.10
CA ALA A 603 -1.26 4.73 -28.11
C ALA A 603 -1.60 3.96 -29.38
N ASP A 604 -2.54 4.50 -30.16
CA ASP A 604 -2.82 4.00 -31.51
C ASP A 604 -1.62 4.27 -32.42
N GLY A 605 -1.24 3.30 -33.25
CA GLY A 605 -0.07 3.46 -34.12
C GLY A 605 0.44 2.18 -34.76
N ASP A 606 1.55 2.30 -35.48
CA ASP A 606 2.24 1.17 -36.08
C ASP A 606 3.00 0.38 -35.01
N TRP A 607 3.03 -0.94 -35.15
CA TRP A 607 3.72 -1.88 -34.26
C TRP A 607 5.20 -1.51 -34.07
N THR A 608 5.88 -1.05 -35.12
CA THR A 608 7.32 -0.74 -35.08
C THR A 608 7.62 0.67 -34.58
N ALA A 609 6.63 1.42 -34.10
CA ALA A 609 6.86 2.76 -33.59
C ALA A 609 6.98 2.71 -32.06
N GLU A 610 8.11 3.19 -31.51
CA GLU A 610 8.34 3.30 -30.07
C GLU A 610 7.18 3.99 -29.34
N GLY A 611 6.61 5.06 -29.95
CA GLY A 611 5.50 5.82 -29.38
C GLY A 611 4.19 5.02 -29.19
N THR A 612 4.04 3.88 -29.86
CA THR A 612 2.90 2.95 -29.71
C THR A 612 2.97 2.20 -28.38
N TRP A 613 4.18 1.95 -27.86
CA TRP A 613 4.43 1.07 -26.71
C TRP A 613 4.64 1.84 -25.42
N LEU A 614 4.19 1.27 -24.30
CA LEU A 614 4.19 1.92 -23.00
C LEU A 614 5.57 2.50 -22.64
N HIS A 615 6.61 1.67 -22.71
CA HIS A 615 8.01 2.05 -22.50
C HIS A 615 8.87 1.76 -23.75
N GLY A 616 8.35 2.09 -24.94
CA GLY A 616 9.05 1.86 -26.21
C GLY A 616 10.41 2.56 -26.35
N ASP A 617 10.74 3.50 -25.47
CA ASP A 617 12.02 4.18 -25.37
C ASP A 617 13.12 3.37 -24.67
N VAL A 618 12.75 2.33 -23.90
CA VAL A 618 13.68 1.45 -23.17
C VAL A 618 13.42 -0.04 -23.44
N TRP A 619 12.62 -0.33 -24.45
CA TRP A 619 12.24 -1.66 -24.90
C TRP A 619 12.78 -1.89 -26.32
N ASP A 620 13.33 -3.07 -26.61
CA ASP A 620 13.65 -3.47 -28.00
C ASP A 620 12.35 -3.76 -28.76
N ILE A 621 11.74 -2.73 -29.36
CA ILE A 621 10.45 -2.81 -30.06
C ILE A 621 10.56 -3.52 -31.41
N GLU A 622 11.73 -3.43 -32.05
CA GLU A 622 11.94 -3.92 -33.40
C GLU A 622 12.06 -5.45 -33.46
N ASN A 623 12.65 -6.08 -32.44
CA ASN A 623 13.03 -7.49 -32.52
C ASN A 623 12.35 -8.37 -31.47
N ILE A 624 12.02 -7.84 -30.28
CA ILE A 624 11.62 -8.69 -29.15
C ILE A 624 10.11 -8.86 -28.98
N PRO A 625 9.22 -7.85 -29.13
CA PRO A 625 7.78 -8.08 -29.10
C PRO A 625 7.33 -9.18 -30.07
N ASN A 626 8.07 -9.38 -31.16
CA ASN A 626 7.93 -10.49 -32.10
C ASN A 626 8.83 -11.69 -31.74
N HIS A 627 8.42 -12.44 -30.71
CA HIS A 627 9.18 -13.56 -30.17
C HIS A 627 8.30 -14.68 -29.63
N ASP A 628 8.68 -15.95 -29.86
CA ASP A 628 7.90 -17.12 -29.45
C ASP A 628 7.78 -17.31 -27.93
N GLY A 629 8.54 -16.55 -27.15
CA GLY A 629 8.46 -16.46 -25.69
C GLY A 629 7.72 -15.24 -25.13
N THR A 630 7.29 -14.27 -25.95
CA THR A 630 6.69 -13.02 -25.44
C THR A 630 5.21 -13.08 -25.16
N ILE A 631 4.81 -12.31 -24.16
CA ILE A 631 3.42 -11.97 -23.86
C ILE A 631 3.19 -10.54 -24.35
N VAL A 632 2.18 -10.34 -25.19
CA VAL A 632 1.83 -9.02 -25.75
C VAL A 632 0.37 -8.70 -25.42
N LYS A 633 0.16 -7.48 -24.91
CA LYS A 633 -1.16 -6.92 -24.61
C LYS A 633 -1.46 -5.69 -25.46
N ILE A 634 -2.50 -5.79 -26.26
CA ILE A 634 -2.97 -4.74 -27.18
C ILE A 634 -4.09 -3.95 -26.49
N ASN A 635 -3.70 -2.83 -25.88
CA ASN A 635 -4.58 -1.86 -25.22
C ASN A 635 -5.05 -0.73 -26.17
N ASN A 636 -4.58 -0.72 -27.42
CA ASN A 636 -4.82 0.34 -28.40
C ASN A 636 -5.07 -0.24 -29.80
N LYS A 637 -5.33 0.64 -30.78
CA LYS A 637 -5.45 0.24 -32.19
C LYS A 637 -4.08 0.20 -32.84
N VAL A 638 -3.56 -1.00 -33.03
CA VAL A 638 -2.23 -1.24 -33.59
C VAL A 638 -2.32 -1.77 -35.01
N THR A 639 -1.44 -1.28 -35.88
CA THR A 639 -1.27 -1.77 -37.25
C THR A 639 0.09 -2.44 -37.44
N THR A 640 0.14 -3.50 -38.25
CA THR A 640 1.40 -4.13 -38.62
C THR A 640 1.43 -4.62 -40.06
N THR A 641 2.63 -4.71 -40.62
CA THR A 641 2.93 -5.27 -41.95
C THR A 641 3.96 -6.41 -41.87
N ALA A 642 4.22 -6.92 -40.66
CA ALA A 642 5.12 -8.03 -40.39
C ALA A 642 4.36 -9.25 -39.86
N SER A 643 4.96 -10.44 -40.01
CA SER A 643 4.48 -11.63 -39.31
C SER A 643 4.97 -11.58 -37.88
N HIS A 644 4.14 -12.05 -36.94
CA HIS A 644 4.48 -12.12 -35.53
C HIS A 644 4.29 -13.50 -34.95
N GLU A 645 5.22 -13.91 -34.10
CA GLU A 645 5.08 -15.09 -33.24
C GLU A 645 5.09 -14.66 -31.77
N HIS A 646 4.14 -15.17 -30.98
CA HIS A 646 3.99 -14.86 -29.56
C HIS A 646 3.72 -16.13 -28.75
N LEU A 647 4.14 -16.11 -27.50
CA LEU A 647 3.68 -17.07 -26.50
C LEU A 647 2.22 -16.80 -26.15
N ALA A 648 1.92 -15.53 -25.85
CA ALA A 648 0.57 -15.09 -25.59
C ALA A 648 0.25 -13.73 -26.24
N LEU A 649 -0.98 -13.60 -26.74
CA LEU A 649 -1.52 -12.38 -27.32
C LEU A 649 -2.87 -12.07 -26.68
N LEU A 650 -2.98 -10.90 -26.06
CA LEU A 650 -4.20 -10.41 -25.43
C LEU A 650 -4.64 -9.15 -26.16
N ILE A 651 -5.89 -9.11 -26.65
CA ILE A 651 -6.46 -7.93 -27.31
C ILE A 651 -7.64 -7.43 -26.47
N GLU A 652 -7.48 -6.25 -25.89
CA GLU A 652 -8.46 -5.66 -24.96
C GLU A 652 -9.76 -5.23 -25.62
N GLU A 653 -10.81 -5.07 -24.81
CA GLU A 653 -12.13 -4.67 -25.30
C GLU A 653 -12.07 -3.32 -26.03
N ASN A 654 -12.75 -3.23 -27.18
CA ASN A 654 -12.77 -2.07 -28.09
C ASN A 654 -11.42 -1.73 -28.76
N GLN A 655 -10.39 -2.57 -28.60
CA GLN A 655 -9.08 -2.41 -29.22
C GLN A 655 -8.91 -3.35 -30.42
N SER A 656 -7.85 -3.14 -31.19
CA SER A 656 -7.60 -3.94 -32.39
C SER A 656 -6.15 -4.10 -32.77
N LEU A 657 -5.76 -5.30 -33.21
CA LEU A 657 -4.54 -5.53 -33.96
C LEU A 657 -4.90 -5.76 -35.44
N THR A 658 -4.45 -4.87 -36.31
CA THR A 658 -4.69 -4.95 -37.77
C THR A 658 -3.43 -5.41 -38.49
N VAL A 659 -3.52 -6.55 -39.17
CA VAL A 659 -2.43 -7.20 -39.88
C VAL A 659 -2.64 -7.03 -41.38
N ASN A 660 -1.69 -6.36 -42.03
CA ASN A 660 -1.73 -6.07 -43.47
C ASN A 660 -0.73 -6.94 -44.24
N THR A 661 -0.95 -7.13 -45.55
CA THR A 661 0.02 -7.67 -46.52
C THR A 661 0.40 -9.16 -46.37
N ASP A 662 -0.59 -10.05 -46.27
CA ASP A 662 -0.36 -11.51 -46.35
C ASP A 662 0.57 -12.06 -45.25
N LYS A 663 0.39 -11.60 -44.00
CA LYS A 663 1.26 -11.94 -42.86
C LYS A 663 0.63 -12.93 -41.88
N GLU A 664 1.48 -13.61 -41.13
CA GLU A 664 1.08 -14.60 -40.13
C GLU A 664 1.12 -14.00 -38.73
N ILE A 665 0.08 -14.25 -37.93
CA ILE A 665 0.11 -14.15 -36.47
C ILE A 665 0.10 -15.58 -35.93
N LYS A 666 1.18 -15.97 -35.24
CA LYS A 666 1.33 -17.28 -34.64
C LYS A 666 1.30 -17.16 -33.14
N ASN A 667 0.36 -17.85 -32.50
CA ASN A 667 0.23 -17.83 -31.03
C ASN A 667 0.34 -19.25 -30.48
N THR A 668 1.26 -19.49 -29.55
CA THR A 668 1.68 -20.85 -29.18
C THR A 668 1.11 -21.36 -27.86
N TRP A 669 0.68 -20.48 -26.93
CA TRP A 669 0.22 -20.89 -25.60
C TRP A 669 -1.12 -20.27 -25.14
N TYR A 670 -1.35 -18.98 -25.37
CA TYR A 670 -2.57 -18.33 -24.86
C TYR A 670 -3.04 -17.15 -25.73
N LEU A 671 -4.28 -17.17 -26.21
CA LEU A 671 -4.88 -16.10 -27.01
C LEU A 671 -6.13 -15.59 -26.31
N GLU A 672 -6.11 -14.34 -25.88
CA GLU A 672 -7.28 -13.67 -25.32
C GLU A 672 -7.82 -12.62 -26.29
N LEU A 673 -9.05 -12.82 -26.73
CA LEU A 673 -9.74 -11.93 -27.66
C LEU A 673 -10.94 -11.29 -26.95
N ASN A 674 -10.74 -10.09 -26.41
CA ASN A 674 -11.83 -9.21 -25.96
C ASN A 674 -12.15 -8.14 -27.01
N GLY A 675 -11.14 -7.73 -27.78
CA GLY A 675 -11.22 -6.82 -28.93
C GLY A 675 -11.21 -7.53 -30.30
N SER A 676 -10.62 -6.88 -31.29
CA SER A 676 -10.64 -7.32 -32.69
C SER A 676 -9.25 -7.65 -33.25
N LEU A 677 -9.05 -8.89 -33.72
CA LEU A 677 -7.92 -9.21 -34.59
C LEU A 677 -8.36 -9.05 -36.05
N GLU A 678 -7.84 -8.05 -36.76
CA GLU A 678 -8.19 -7.77 -38.15
C GLU A 678 -7.11 -8.30 -39.10
N LEU A 679 -7.49 -9.25 -39.97
CA LEU A 679 -6.60 -9.92 -40.90
C LEU A 679 -6.97 -9.50 -42.33
N ASN A 680 -6.23 -8.54 -42.87
CA ASN A 680 -6.40 -8.04 -44.24
C ASN A 680 -5.69 -8.96 -45.26
N ASP A 681 -6.09 -8.84 -46.53
CA ASP A 681 -5.50 -9.61 -47.66
C ASP A 681 -5.43 -11.12 -47.37
N ASP A 682 -4.28 -11.77 -47.57
CA ASP A 682 -4.07 -13.19 -47.25
C ASP A 682 -3.55 -13.44 -45.81
N ALA A 683 -3.65 -12.47 -44.89
CA ALA A 683 -3.14 -12.61 -43.52
C ALA A 683 -3.86 -13.71 -42.70
N GLN A 684 -3.13 -14.40 -41.83
CA GLN A 684 -3.65 -15.58 -41.11
C GLN A 684 -3.31 -15.57 -39.62
N LEU A 685 -4.20 -16.15 -38.83
CA LEU A 685 -3.92 -16.57 -37.46
C LEU A 685 -3.61 -18.06 -37.45
N VAL A 686 -2.51 -18.45 -36.82
CA VAL A 686 -2.11 -19.84 -36.60
C VAL A 686 -2.02 -20.11 -35.10
N GLN A 687 -2.83 -21.06 -34.63
CA GLN A 687 -2.78 -21.57 -33.27
C GLN A 687 -2.40 -23.06 -33.28
N GLY A 688 -1.47 -23.43 -32.41
CA GLY A 688 -1.16 -24.83 -32.14
C GLY A 688 -2.18 -25.48 -31.19
N MET A 689 -2.11 -26.80 -31.02
CA MET A 689 -2.99 -27.53 -30.09
C MET A 689 -2.84 -27.08 -28.62
N THR A 690 -1.71 -26.45 -28.29
CA THR A 690 -1.31 -25.98 -26.95
C THR A 690 -1.72 -24.54 -26.67
N SER A 691 -2.27 -23.84 -27.68
CA SER A 691 -2.60 -22.42 -27.64
C SER A 691 -4.05 -22.22 -27.27
N ASP A 692 -4.35 -22.02 -25.99
CA ASP A 692 -5.75 -21.89 -25.55
C ASP A 692 -6.38 -20.59 -26.04
N LEU A 693 -7.66 -20.64 -26.40
CA LEU A 693 -8.43 -19.47 -26.84
C LEU A 693 -9.48 -19.07 -25.79
N VAL A 694 -9.35 -17.85 -25.28
CA VAL A 694 -10.32 -17.17 -24.40
C VAL A 694 -10.95 -16.00 -25.15
N THR A 695 -12.28 -15.89 -25.11
CA THR A 695 -13.00 -14.83 -25.83
C THR A 695 -13.95 -14.08 -24.90
N GLY A 696 -13.95 -12.75 -25.01
CA GLY A 696 -14.94 -11.86 -24.42
C GLY A 696 -16.20 -11.75 -25.28
N ALA A 697 -17.24 -11.07 -24.76
CA ALA A 697 -18.54 -10.97 -25.44
C ALA A 697 -18.46 -10.28 -26.81
N ASN A 698 -17.51 -9.37 -26.97
CA ASN A 698 -17.28 -8.58 -28.18
C ASN A 698 -16.03 -9.02 -28.97
N GLY A 699 -15.31 -10.02 -28.44
CA GLY A 699 -14.07 -10.55 -28.98
C GLY A 699 -14.26 -11.20 -30.34
N LYS A 700 -13.48 -10.78 -31.35
CA LYS A 700 -13.68 -11.26 -32.72
C LYS A 700 -12.41 -11.25 -33.56
N ILE A 701 -12.42 -12.10 -34.58
CA ILE A 701 -11.47 -12.03 -35.69
C ILE A 701 -12.22 -11.50 -36.91
N LEU A 702 -11.67 -10.49 -37.59
CA LEU A 702 -12.17 -10.00 -38.87
C LEU A 702 -11.25 -10.50 -39.98
N ARG A 703 -11.61 -11.62 -40.59
CA ARG A 703 -10.89 -12.15 -41.76
C ARG A 703 -11.45 -11.53 -43.04
N ARG A 704 -10.67 -10.68 -43.70
CA ARG A 704 -10.99 -10.19 -45.05
C ARG A 704 -10.71 -11.29 -46.06
N GLN A 705 -11.53 -11.36 -47.10
CA GLN A 705 -11.33 -12.27 -48.22
C GLN A 705 -11.50 -11.48 -49.52
N ASP A 706 -10.52 -11.61 -50.40
CA ASP A 706 -10.55 -10.95 -51.70
C ASP A 706 -10.97 -11.92 -52.79
N GLY A 707 -11.75 -11.40 -53.74
CA GLY A 707 -12.24 -12.15 -54.88
C GLY A 707 -12.15 -11.35 -56.16
N THR A 708 -11.94 -12.05 -57.27
CA THR A 708 -11.93 -11.45 -58.61
C THR A 708 -13.30 -11.64 -59.27
N SER A 709 -13.78 -10.60 -59.98
CA SER A 709 -15.00 -10.70 -60.79
C SER A 709 -14.82 -11.51 -62.09
N ASN A 710 -13.61 -12.03 -62.32
CA ASN A 710 -13.28 -12.79 -63.52
C ASN A 710 -13.82 -14.23 -63.43
N VAL A 711 -14.82 -14.52 -64.27
CA VAL A 711 -15.47 -15.85 -64.38
C VAL A 711 -14.56 -16.97 -64.88
N TYR A 712 -13.33 -16.66 -65.32
CA TYR A 712 -12.34 -17.63 -65.78
C TYR A 712 -11.21 -17.88 -64.77
N TRP A 713 -11.21 -17.19 -63.62
CA TRP A 713 -10.19 -17.35 -62.57
C TRP A 713 -10.80 -17.99 -61.32
N TYR A 714 -10.02 -18.84 -60.66
CA TYR A 714 -10.38 -19.34 -59.34
C TYR A 714 -10.10 -18.27 -58.29
N THR A 715 -11.01 -18.13 -57.34
CA THR A 715 -10.78 -17.35 -56.12
C THR A 715 -10.41 -18.34 -55.01
N TYR A 716 -9.33 -18.05 -54.31
CA TYR A 716 -8.93 -18.81 -53.12
C TYR A 716 -9.54 -18.12 -51.90
N MET A 717 -10.23 -18.89 -51.06
CA MET A 717 -10.91 -18.37 -49.88
C MET A 717 -10.51 -19.21 -48.67
N SER A 718 -10.30 -18.57 -47.52
CA SER A 718 -10.08 -19.27 -46.26
C SER A 718 -11.40 -19.65 -45.60
N SER A 719 -11.31 -20.39 -44.51
CA SER A 719 -12.42 -20.53 -43.56
C SER A 719 -12.94 -19.15 -43.10
N PRO A 720 -14.26 -18.91 -43.10
CA PRO A 720 -14.90 -17.91 -42.23
C PRO A 720 -14.54 -18.07 -40.75
N VAL A 721 -14.82 -17.03 -39.96
CA VAL A 721 -14.67 -17.05 -38.49
C VAL A 721 -15.98 -17.50 -37.83
N GLY A 722 -15.87 -18.11 -36.64
CA GLY A 722 -17.00 -18.58 -35.85
C GLY A 722 -17.90 -17.47 -35.30
N ALA A 723 -18.98 -17.87 -34.61
CA ALA A 723 -19.86 -16.93 -33.93
C ALA A 723 -19.17 -16.27 -32.72
N LEU A 724 -19.59 -15.04 -32.39
CA LEU A 724 -19.13 -14.37 -31.16
C LEU A 724 -19.75 -15.06 -29.94
N GLY A 725 -18.95 -15.20 -28.89
CA GLY A 725 -19.42 -15.71 -27.61
C GLY A 725 -18.34 -15.63 -26.54
N VAL A 726 -18.76 -15.69 -25.29
CA VAL A 726 -17.84 -15.73 -24.15
C VAL A 726 -17.38 -17.17 -23.92
N THR A 727 -16.08 -17.40 -23.71
CA THR A 727 -15.55 -18.68 -23.21
C THR A 727 -15.00 -18.51 -21.80
N THR A 728 -15.05 -19.58 -21.02
CA THR A 728 -14.35 -19.67 -19.74
C THR A 728 -12.92 -20.15 -19.98
N LEU A 729 -11.96 -19.61 -19.23
CA LEU A 729 -10.61 -20.13 -19.18
C LEU A 729 -10.64 -21.61 -18.75
N THR A 730 -10.27 -22.49 -19.66
CA THR A 730 -10.13 -23.93 -19.38
C THR A 730 -8.94 -24.45 -20.16
N ASP A 731 -7.97 -25.01 -19.43
CA ASP A 731 -6.79 -25.65 -20.00
C ASP A 731 -7.26 -26.80 -20.92
N ASN A 732 -6.99 -26.68 -22.22
CA ASN A 732 -7.38 -27.54 -23.34
C ASN A 732 -8.51 -27.00 -24.23
N ASN A 733 -8.13 -26.66 -25.47
CA ASN A 733 -8.91 -26.37 -26.68
C ASN A 733 -9.94 -27.43 -27.12
N ALA A 734 -10.35 -28.35 -26.25
CA ALA A 734 -11.40 -29.32 -26.55
C ALA A 734 -12.71 -28.60 -26.94
N ALA A 735 -13.44 -29.15 -27.91
CA ALA A 735 -14.71 -28.58 -28.38
C ALA A 735 -15.77 -28.42 -27.27
N THR A 736 -15.65 -29.16 -26.16
CA THR A 736 -16.52 -29.03 -24.97
C THR A 736 -16.27 -27.76 -24.17
N ASN A 737 -15.05 -27.22 -24.26
CA ASN A 737 -14.54 -26.09 -23.49
C ASN A 737 -14.58 -24.80 -24.31
N ASN A 738 -14.40 -24.92 -25.62
CA ASN A 738 -14.48 -23.80 -26.56
C ASN A 738 -15.64 -24.02 -27.54
N THR A 739 -16.87 -23.94 -27.04
CA THR A 739 -18.08 -24.09 -27.86
C THR A 739 -18.24 -23.00 -28.92
N ASN A 740 -17.50 -21.88 -28.81
CA ASN A 740 -17.50 -20.78 -29.78
C ASN A 740 -16.52 -21.03 -30.94
N ASN A 741 -15.59 -21.99 -30.81
CA ASN A 741 -14.85 -22.57 -31.93
C ASN A 741 -15.76 -23.54 -32.72
N THR A 742 -16.95 -23.07 -33.09
CA THR A 742 -17.94 -23.82 -33.87
C THR A 742 -17.45 -24.05 -35.28
N ALA A 743 -17.73 -25.22 -35.85
CA ALA A 743 -17.55 -25.43 -37.28
C ALA A 743 -18.32 -24.37 -38.08
N PHE A 744 -17.62 -23.69 -38.99
CA PHE A 744 -18.13 -22.56 -39.77
C PHE A 744 -18.80 -23.08 -41.05
N GLN A 745 -19.71 -22.33 -41.67
CA GLN A 745 -20.26 -22.71 -42.98
C GLN A 745 -19.98 -21.60 -43.99
N PHE A 746 -19.73 -21.96 -45.25
CA PHE A 746 -19.42 -20.96 -46.28
C PHE A 746 -20.58 -19.97 -46.54
N ASN A 747 -21.81 -20.36 -46.20
CA ASN A 747 -23.00 -19.50 -46.28
C ASN A 747 -23.07 -18.40 -45.20
N THR A 748 -22.11 -18.33 -44.26
CA THR A 748 -22.02 -17.27 -43.26
C THR A 748 -21.14 -16.09 -43.71
N LEU A 749 -20.54 -16.17 -44.91
CA LEU A 749 -19.78 -15.09 -45.51
C LEU A 749 -20.63 -13.83 -45.64
N LYS A 750 -20.02 -12.68 -45.34
CA LYS A 750 -20.65 -11.36 -45.43
C LYS A 750 -19.91 -10.48 -46.42
N GLU A 751 -20.69 -9.71 -47.18
CA GLU A 751 -20.22 -8.59 -47.99
C GLU A 751 -19.72 -7.45 -47.08
N GLY A 752 -19.02 -6.47 -47.66
CA GLY A 752 -18.49 -5.32 -46.92
C GLY A 752 -19.54 -4.46 -46.21
N ASP A 753 -20.81 -4.54 -46.64
CA ASP A 753 -21.95 -3.87 -46.01
C ASP A 753 -22.62 -4.71 -44.90
N GLY A 754 -22.09 -5.91 -44.62
CA GLY A 754 -22.59 -6.84 -43.61
C GLY A 754 -23.73 -7.75 -44.07
N SER A 755 -24.21 -7.61 -45.31
CA SER A 755 -25.20 -8.52 -45.90
C SER A 755 -24.56 -9.89 -46.20
N LEU A 756 -25.36 -10.96 -46.19
CA LEU A 756 -24.86 -12.29 -46.52
C LEU A 756 -24.55 -12.42 -48.01
N VAL A 757 -23.38 -12.98 -48.32
CA VAL A 757 -23.00 -13.35 -49.68
C VAL A 757 -24.05 -14.30 -50.25
N GLN A 758 -24.53 -14.01 -51.45
CA GLN A 758 -25.57 -14.79 -52.10
C GLN A 758 -24.98 -15.88 -53.00
N PHE A 759 -25.64 -17.04 -53.05
CA PHE A 759 -25.21 -18.18 -53.86
C PHE A 759 -26.16 -18.43 -55.03
N THR A 760 -25.63 -18.94 -56.13
CA THR A 760 -26.41 -19.33 -57.32
C THR A 760 -26.04 -20.74 -57.81
N ASN A 761 -26.95 -21.40 -58.49
CA ASN A 761 -26.71 -22.68 -59.18
C ASN A 761 -26.41 -22.49 -60.67
N ALA A 762 -26.51 -21.26 -61.17
CA ALA A 762 -26.10 -20.87 -62.50
C ALA A 762 -24.58 -21.00 -62.67
N LEU A 763 -24.11 -21.05 -63.93
CA LEU A 763 -22.67 -21.05 -64.23
C LEU A 763 -21.97 -19.82 -63.66
N ASN A 764 -22.65 -18.66 -63.73
CA ASN A 764 -22.25 -17.36 -63.20
C ASN A 764 -23.49 -16.47 -63.05
N GLU A 765 -23.50 -15.59 -62.05
CA GLU A 765 -24.50 -14.53 -61.86
C GLU A 765 -23.82 -13.35 -61.16
N ALA A 766 -24.13 -12.12 -61.58
CA ALA A 766 -23.47 -10.94 -61.02
C ALA A 766 -23.77 -10.81 -59.52
N GLY A 767 -22.72 -10.59 -58.71
CA GLY A 767 -22.84 -10.42 -57.26
C GLY A 767 -23.20 -11.71 -56.49
N LYS A 768 -23.02 -12.89 -57.09
CA LYS A 768 -23.27 -14.18 -56.43
C LYS A 768 -22.16 -15.19 -56.68
N ILE A 769 -21.90 -16.06 -55.70
CA ILE A 769 -20.96 -17.18 -55.86
C ILE A 769 -21.68 -18.39 -56.47
N SER A 770 -21.11 -18.95 -57.54
CA SER A 770 -21.65 -20.16 -58.17
C SER A 770 -21.27 -21.42 -57.40
N THR A 771 -22.28 -22.18 -56.96
CA THR A 771 -22.14 -23.48 -56.30
C THR A 771 -21.63 -24.61 -57.21
N ARG A 772 -21.41 -24.34 -58.51
CA ARG A 772 -20.80 -25.30 -59.45
C ARG A 772 -19.29 -25.37 -59.34
N TRP A 773 -18.66 -24.34 -58.79
CA TRP A 773 -17.20 -24.17 -58.78
C TRP A 773 -16.59 -24.19 -57.37
N MET A 774 -17.32 -24.73 -56.39
CA MET A 774 -16.86 -24.82 -55.00
C MET A 774 -16.11 -26.13 -54.77
N TYR A 775 -14.80 -26.05 -54.62
CA TYR A 775 -13.90 -27.17 -54.38
C TYR A 775 -12.90 -26.85 -53.27
N THR A 776 -12.64 -27.82 -52.40
CA THR A 776 -11.55 -27.77 -51.42
C THR A 776 -10.45 -28.73 -51.85
N PHE A 777 -9.20 -28.36 -51.62
CA PHE A 777 -8.08 -29.27 -51.85
C PHE A 777 -8.07 -30.30 -50.72
N GLU A 778 -8.24 -31.58 -51.04
CA GLU A 778 -7.87 -32.64 -50.11
C GLU A 778 -6.34 -32.70 -50.16
N ASN A 779 -5.68 -32.57 -49.02
CA ASN A 779 -4.23 -32.47 -48.88
C ASN A 779 -3.50 -33.75 -49.38
N GLY A 780 -3.56 -33.99 -50.68
CA GLY A 780 -3.28 -35.24 -51.38
C GLY A 780 -1.99 -35.18 -52.19
N LEU A 781 -1.68 -36.28 -52.89
CA LEU A 781 -0.41 -36.45 -53.59
C LEU A 781 -0.38 -35.77 -54.96
N THR A 782 -1.53 -35.37 -55.51
CA THR A 782 -1.62 -34.77 -56.85
C THR A 782 -2.43 -33.48 -56.87
N TYR A 783 -2.15 -32.63 -57.87
CA TYR A 783 -2.90 -31.39 -58.12
C TYR A 783 -4.40 -31.61 -58.42
N TYR A 784 -4.84 -32.84 -58.68
CA TYR A 784 -6.25 -33.16 -58.99
C TYR A 784 -7.08 -33.56 -57.78
N ASP A 785 -6.49 -33.59 -56.58
CA ASP A 785 -7.14 -34.06 -55.36
C ASP A 785 -8.06 -32.96 -54.78
N TRP A 786 -9.09 -32.58 -55.56
CA TRP A 786 -10.09 -31.58 -55.19
C TRP A 786 -11.44 -32.23 -54.92
N VAL A 787 -12.05 -31.90 -53.80
CA VAL A 787 -13.41 -32.37 -53.46
C VAL A 787 -14.39 -31.23 -53.49
N ARG A 788 -15.52 -31.49 -54.15
CA ARG A 788 -16.62 -30.54 -54.25
C ARG A 788 -17.31 -30.40 -52.90
N PHE A 789 -17.59 -29.17 -52.50
CA PHE A 789 -18.38 -28.86 -51.31
C PHE A 789 -19.58 -27.97 -51.67
N ASN A 790 -20.48 -27.75 -50.70
CA ASN A 790 -21.65 -26.88 -50.84
C ASN A 790 -21.63 -25.75 -49.79
N PRO A 791 -22.46 -24.70 -49.93
CA PRO A 791 -22.43 -23.57 -49.00
C PRO A 791 -22.70 -23.90 -47.52
N SER A 792 -23.35 -25.03 -47.23
CA SER A 792 -23.60 -25.52 -45.86
C SER A 792 -22.55 -26.51 -45.35
N THR A 793 -21.48 -26.76 -46.12
CA THR A 793 -20.39 -27.64 -45.69
C THR A 793 -19.60 -26.95 -44.60
N SER A 794 -19.34 -27.69 -43.52
CA SER A 794 -18.68 -27.23 -42.31
C SER A 794 -17.18 -27.45 -42.31
#